data_AF-A0A3A5JRM4-F1
#
_entry.id   AF-A0A3A5JRM4-F1
#
_cell.length_a   1.000
_cell.length_b   1.000
_cell.length_c   1.000
_cell.angle_alpha   90.00
_cell.angle_beta   90.00
_cell.angle_gamma   90.00
#
_symmetry.space_group_name_H-M   'P 1'
#
loop_
_entity.id
_entity.type
_entity.pdbx_description
1 polymer ?
#
loop_
_entity_poly.entity_id
_entity_poly.type
_entity_poly.pdbx_seq_one_letter_code
_entity_poly.pdbx_strand_id
1 'polypeptide(L)'
;MRRLPGILLLTGATLIVIVALLVSGLRLVLPHLDAWRPALLEKIEAMTGTPVDASQIKASWENYGPTLDVRDIKAGLKDGGELSVKRVTLALDLWQSLLHARWQFRDLTFYQLQLHTNTPLSQNKSDSKFEPGKINDLFLRQFDHFDLRDSSLSFLTLSGQRAELAIPQLTWLNTNNRHRAEGLVSLSSFTGQHGLAKVRMDLRDENGLLNIGKVWLQADNVDVKPWLGRWMKDNVDLQTAEFTLEAWMDVKEGDISGGNVWLKQGGASWAGKSTSHQLSVDNLMAHVNRSDAGWNLAVPSTNITLDGKTWPKGSLALAWIAPQDVGGKESTRSDELRVRATNMELESFTGLLPIAEKISPDLGEIWTTLKPRGHIDVLAVDIPLQQTENTRMQGRWKDVTWNQWKMLPGVEHFSGSVTGSVGHGQLNVQVLDAKMPYEGVFRAPLEVERGVATLAWQKNAQGFQLDGKNLDVKARSVWATGDFRYFQPTDGDPWLGILAGISTHNGADAWRYFPENLMGKELVDYLSGAIQGGEADNATLVYGGNPHLFPYLHNEGQFEVYVPLRNAKFAFQPDWPALENLNITLDFINDGLWMKSDAVKLGGVTAKNLTAIIPDYSKEKLLIDSDISGPGSAVGPYFKDTPLKDSLSAALDELQIGGDVNARLHLDIPLDGTMTTAKGDVQLNNNTLLIKPLSSTLSNLTGKFSFVNGDLTSEPLKATWFKQPVTIDFNTKTGEKDYQIGVNLLGDWQPTKMGILPEPINKELSGNIPWKGDVAIKLPYRGQATYQVNVDADLKNVSSHLPAPVDKAAGQPQPLKVAVKGDLNSFNLTGSAGAKNHFSSRWLLNKKLTLDRAIWASNSQTTPPLPDNSGLELDLPAMNGAQWLALFSQGAADSVGSSTSFPSNITLRTPSLTLAGQQWNNLSLVSHAIPGGTRVEAQGREVNGSLTMQDNAPWRAAIKYLYLNPDLSSNSTQSASRPLLNERGSVDFRSWPDVQLRCAECWLMGQKFGRMEADIAFKGNTLELENGLVDTGFARLTGSGQWVNSPAEERTSIKGKLHGNKLDAATNFFGVKTPIQGSSFDVDYDLHWRDKPWQPDVASLNGILHTKLGKGQISDLGTGHAGQLLRLVSVDALMRKLRFDFSDTFGEGFYFDSIRSTAWIKDGQLHSDDTLVDGLEADIGLKGSVDLVKRRVDVEAVIAPEISATVGVATAFVVNPIIGAAVFAASKVLGPLWSKISVLRYHITGPVDQPQINEVLRQPRVNDAK
;
A
#
# COMPACT_ATOMS: atom_id res chain seq x y z
N MET A 1 -82.61 22.80 -126.33
CA MET A 1 -81.96 21.53 -125.96
C MET A 1 -82.91 20.36 -126.22
N ARG A 2 -82.69 19.51 -127.24
CA ARG A 2 -83.52 18.31 -127.49
C ARG A 2 -82.80 17.11 -128.15
N ARG A 3 -81.49 17.20 -128.43
CA ARG A 3 -80.65 16.09 -128.94
C ARG A 3 -79.67 15.52 -127.91
N LEU A 4 -79.49 16.18 -126.76
CA LEU A 4 -78.57 15.78 -125.69
C LEU A 4 -78.79 14.35 -125.18
N PRO A 5 -80.03 13.86 -124.91
CA PRO A 5 -80.23 12.48 -124.47
C PRO A 5 -79.80 11.44 -125.51
N GLY A 6 -80.10 11.69 -126.80
CA GLY A 6 -79.67 10.81 -127.90
C GLY A 6 -78.15 10.78 -128.06
N ILE A 7 -77.49 11.93 -127.94
CA ILE A 7 -76.02 12.01 -127.99
C ILE A 7 -75.41 11.29 -126.78
N LEU A 8 -75.92 11.49 -125.56
CA LEU A 8 -75.43 10.82 -124.34
C LEU A 8 -75.64 9.30 -124.37
N LEU A 9 -76.76 8.83 -124.92
CA LEU A 9 -77.03 7.38 -125.04
C LEU A 9 -76.15 6.75 -126.14
N LEU A 10 -75.93 7.45 -127.26
CA LEU A 10 -75.06 6.98 -128.33
C LEU A 10 -73.57 7.01 -127.91
N THR A 11 -73.08 8.09 -127.27
CA THR A 11 -71.72 8.11 -126.70
C THR A 11 -71.58 7.09 -125.57
N GLY A 12 -72.59 6.90 -124.71
CA GLY A 12 -72.59 5.86 -123.69
C GLY A 12 -72.49 4.45 -124.27
N ALA A 13 -73.28 4.14 -125.31
CA ALA A 13 -73.23 2.85 -126.00
C ALA A 13 -71.88 2.64 -126.72
N THR A 14 -71.36 3.67 -127.42
CA THR A 14 -70.02 3.62 -128.03
C THR A 14 -68.92 3.45 -126.98
N LEU A 15 -69.03 4.11 -125.82
CA LEU A 15 -68.08 3.96 -124.71
C LEU A 15 -68.12 2.54 -124.13
N ILE A 16 -69.32 1.96 -123.94
CA ILE A 16 -69.48 0.56 -123.49
C ILE A 16 -68.87 -0.42 -124.49
N VAL A 17 -69.08 -0.21 -125.80
CA VAL A 17 -68.45 -1.05 -126.85
C VAL A 17 -66.93 -0.89 -126.87
N ILE A 18 -66.41 0.33 -126.74
CA ILE A 18 -64.97 0.60 -126.63
C ILE A 18 -64.39 -0.08 -125.38
N VAL A 19 -65.05 0.02 -124.23
CA VAL A 19 -64.63 -0.63 -122.98
C VAL A 19 -64.68 -2.16 -123.11
N ALA A 20 -65.72 -2.74 -123.72
CA ALA A 20 -65.82 -4.19 -123.95
C ALA A 20 -64.72 -4.70 -124.90
N LEU A 21 -64.37 -3.93 -125.94
CA LEU A 21 -63.26 -4.23 -126.84
C LEU A 21 -61.89 -4.08 -126.13
N LEU A 22 -61.69 -3.04 -125.31
CA LEU A 22 -60.48 -2.85 -124.50
C LEU A 22 -60.29 -3.97 -123.48
N VAL A 23 -61.35 -4.37 -122.77
CA VAL A 23 -61.36 -5.50 -121.83
C VAL A 23 -60.99 -6.80 -122.54
N SER A 24 -61.60 -7.06 -123.70
CA SER A 24 -61.32 -8.27 -124.49
C SER A 24 -59.88 -8.27 -125.05
N GLY A 25 -59.38 -7.11 -125.48
CA GLY A 25 -58.00 -6.91 -125.92
C GLY A 25 -56.99 -7.11 -124.79
N LEU A 26 -57.20 -6.50 -123.61
CA LEU A 26 -56.36 -6.76 -122.44
C LEU A 26 -56.38 -8.24 -122.04
N ARG A 27 -57.55 -8.90 -122.07
CA ARG A 27 -57.66 -10.33 -121.74
C ARG A 27 -56.85 -11.25 -122.67
N LEU A 28 -56.60 -10.83 -123.91
CA LEU A 28 -55.70 -11.51 -124.86
C LEU A 28 -54.21 -11.12 -124.68
N VAL A 29 -53.93 -9.86 -124.36
CA VAL A 29 -52.56 -9.32 -124.26
C VAL A 29 -51.89 -9.63 -122.91
N LEU A 30 -52.62 -9.56 -121.80
CA LEU A 30 -52.07 -9.74 -120.44
C LEU A 30 -51.28 -11.07 -120.24
N PRO A 31 -51.73 -12.24 -120.76
CA PRO A 31 -50.95 -13.47 -120.66
C PRO A 31 -49.57 -13.43 -121.35
N HIS A 32 -49.35 -12.48 -122.27
CA HIS A 32 -48.10 -12.28 -123.01
C HIS A 32 -47.24 -11.13 -122.46
N LEU A 33 -47.65 -10.48 -121.37
CA LEU A 33 -47.05 -9.24 -120.86
C LEU A 33 -45.59 -9.41 -120.41
N ASP A 34 -45.16 -10.63 -120.06
CA ASP A 34 -43.75 -10.96 -119.78
C ASP A 34 -42.81 -10.66 -120.97
N ALA A 35 -43.31 -10.76 -122.21
CA ALA A 35 -42.54 -10.43 -123.41
C ALA A 35 -42.20 -8.93 -123.53
N TRP A 36 -42.87 -8.08 -122.76
CA TRP A 36 -42.58 -6.64 -122.65
C TRP A 36 -41.83 -6.29 -121.35
N ARG A 37 -41.42 -7.29 -120.55
CA ARG A 37 -40.73 -7.10 -119.28
C ARG A 37 -39.55 -6.12 -119.34
N PRO A 38 -38.63 -6.16 -120.34
CA PRO A 38 -37.52 -5.19 -120.39
C PRO A 38 -37.99 -3.73 -120.51
N ALA A 39 -38.95 -3.44 -121.40
CA ALA A 39 -39.48 -2.09 -121.60
C ALA A 39 -40.39 -1.62 -120.44
N LEU A 40 -41.00 -2.56 -119.71
CA LEU A 40 -41.71 -2.29 -118.46
C LEU A 40 -40.73 -1.94 -117.34
N LEU A 41 -39.66 -2.70 -117.17
CA LEU A 41 -38.63 -2.45 -116.15
C LEU A 41 -37.86 -1.14 -116.42
N GLU A 42 -37.42 -0.89 -117.66
CA GLU A 42 -36.80 0.37 -118.10
C GLU A 42 -37.70 1.58 -117.80
N LYS A 43 -39.01 1.45 -118.06
CA LYS A 43 -39.99 2.51 -117.76
C LYS A 43 -40.28 2.66 -116.27
N ILE A 44 -40.23 1.58 -115.49
CA ILE A 44 -40.32 1.62 -114.02
C ILE A 44 -39.08 2.32 -113.46
N GLU A 45 -37.87 1.95 -113.88
CA GLU A 45 -36.61 2.58 -113.50
C GLU A 45 -36.59 4.08 -113.83
N ALA A 46 -37.06 4.48 -115.01
CA ALA A 46 -37.21 5.88 -115.40
C ALA A 46 -38.24 6.64 -114.50
N MET A 47 -39.22 5.95 -113.92
CA MET A 47 -40.20 6.54 -113.00
C MET A 47 -39.72 6.57 -111.54
N THR A 48 -39.07 5.51 -111.04
CA THR A 48 -38.57 5.39 -109.66
C THR A 48 -37.25 6.13 -109.43
N GLY A 49 -36.39 6.18 -110.46
CA GLY A 49 -35.01 6.68 -110.36
C GLY A 49 -34.04 5.68 -109.73
N THR A 50 -34.33 4.38 -109.84
CA THR A 50 -33.52 3.26 -109.33
C THR A 50 -33.61 2.08 -110.29
N PRO A 51 -32.52 1.34 -110.57
CA PRO A 51 -32.60 0.11 -111.36
C PRO A 51 -33.51 -0.90 -110.67
N VAL A 52 -34.47 -1.45 -111.42
CA VAL A 52 -35.40 -2.50 -110.96
C VAL A 52 -35.32 -3.68 -111.91
N ASP A 53 -35.03 -4.86 -111.36
CA ASP A 53 -35.07 -6.14 -112.06
C ASP A 53 -36.25 -6.99 -111.55
N ALA A 54 -36.72 -7.93 -112.37
CA ALA A 54 -37.71 -8.94 -112.01
C ALA A 54 -37.55 -10.19 -112.91
N SER A 55 -37.61 -11.39 -112.33
CA SER A 55 -37.41 -12.63 -113.09
C SER A 55 -38.56 -12.93 -114.06
N GLN A 56 -39.79 -12.62 -113.66
CA GLN A 56 -41.01 -12.97 -114.40
C GLN A 56 -42.15 -12.01 -114.04
N ILE A 57 -42.92 -11.60 -115.05
CA ILE A 57 -44.17 -10.83 -114.91
C ILE A 57 -45.32 -11.60 -115.56
N LYS A 58 -46.21 -12.21 -114.76
CA LYS A 58 -47.38 -12.94 -115.24
C LYS A 58 -48.64 -12.11 -114.99
N ALA A 59 -49.39 -11.80 -116.05
CA ALA A 59 -50.68 -11.12 -115.92
C ALA A 59 -51.85 -11.98 -116.43
N SER A 60 -53.02 -11.82 -115.83
CA SER A 60 -54.27 -12.52 -116.16
C SER A 60 -55.48 -11.61 -115.97
N TRP A 61 -56.64 -11.99 -116.52
CA TRP A 61 -57.91 -11.29 -116.30
C TRP A 61 -58.89 -12.19 -115.55
N GLU A 62 -59.27 -11.76 -114.35
CA GLU A 62 -60.27 -12.42 -113.49
C GLU A 62 -61.64 -11.74 -113.59
N ASN A 63 -62.64 -12.31 -112.91
CA ASN A 63 -64.04 -11.87 -112.96
C ASN A 63 -64.28 -10.39 -112.57
N TYR A 64 -63.33 -9.73 -111.90
CA TYR A 64 -63.46 -8.35 -111.40
C TYR A 64 -62.36 -7.39 -111.88
N GLY A 65 -61.35 -7.88 -112.61
CA GLY A 65 -60.25 -7.05 -113.11
C GLY A 65 -58.97 -7.83 -113.43
N PRO A 66 -57.90 -7.14 -113.86
CA PRO A 66 -56.60 -7.75 -114.12
C PRO A 66 -55.88 -8.10 -112.82
N THR A 67 -55.23 -9.26 -112.82
CA THR A 67 -54.32 -9.72 -111.77
C THR A 67 -52.90 -9.84 -112.32
N LEU A 68 -51.91 -9.49 -111.50
CA LEU A 68 -50.50 -9.37 -111.86
C LEU A 68 -49.63 -10.01 -110.78
N ASP A 69 -49.00 -11.14 -111.12
CA ASP A 69 -47.99 -11.84 -110.31
C ASP A 69 -46.61 -11.44 -110.83
N VAL A 70 -45.83 -10.71 -110.02
CA VAL A 70 -44.43 -10.36 -110.31
C VAL A 70 -43.51 -11.18 -109.40
N ARG A 71 -42.40 -11.71 -109.92
CA ARG A 71 -41.47 -12.56 -109.16
C ARG A 71 -40.04 -12.04 -109.15
N ASP A 72 -39.36 -12.38 -108.05
CA ASP A 72 -37.96 -12.06 -107.76
C ASP A 72 -37.57 -10.63 -108.11
N ILE A 73 -38.39 -9.67 -107.67
CA ILE A 73 -38.12 -8.23 -107.83
C ILE A 73 -36.85 -7.90 -107.06
N LYS A 74 -35.96 -7.09 -107.65
CA LYS A 74 -34.82 -6.48 -106.98
C LYS A 74 -34.71 -5.02 -107.34
N ALA A 75 -34.42 -4.15 -106.38
CA ALA A 75 -34.18 -2.73 -106.57
C ALA A 75 -33.07 -2.22 -105.64
N GLY A 76 -32.15 -1.43 -106.19
CA GLY A 76 -31.10 -0.77 -105.40
C GLY A 76 -31.63 0.48 -104.68
N LEU A 77 -31.23 0.68 -103.43
CA LEU A 77 -31.56 1.87 -102.64
C LEU A 77 -30.44 2.93 -102.73
N LYS A 78 -30.80 4.20 -102.54
CA LYS A 78 -29.85 5.33 -102.61
C LYS A 78 -28.80 5.35 -101.50
N ASP A 79 -29.00 4.60 -100.42
CA ASP A 79 -28.08 4.45 -99.29
C ASP A 79 -27.13 3.23 -99.45
N GLY A 80 -27.09 2.62 -100.65
CA GLY A 80 -26.34 1.39 -100.90
C GLY A 80 -26.99 0.13 -100.31
N GLY A 81 -28.24 0.22 -99.86
CA GLY A 81 -29.06 -0.92 -99.48
C GLY A 81 -29.73 -1.61 -100.68
N GLU A 82 -30.45 -2.69 -100.41
CA GLU A 82 -31.24 -3.43 -101.40
C GLU A 82 -32.67 -3.70 -100.93
N LEU A 83 -33.61 -3.67 -101.87
CA LEU A 83 -34.96 -4.20 -101.70
C LEU A 83 -35.08 -5.41 -102.62
N SER A 84 -35.48 -6.57 -102.09
CA SER A 84 -35.90 -7.71 -102.90
C SER A 84 -37.28 -8.20 -102.48
N VAL A 85 -38.07 -8.72 -103.44
CA VAL A 85 -39.38 -9.32 -103.16
C VAL A 85 -39.58 -10.55 -104.03
N LYS A 86 -39.72 -11.71 -103.39
CA LYS A 86 -39.81 -12.99 -104.11
C LYS A 86 -41.09 -13.15 -104.92
N ARG A 87 -42.22 -12.66 -104.41
CA ARG A 87 -43.47 -12.53 -105.17
C ARG A 87 -44.28 -11.33 -104.69
N VAL A 88 -44.79 -10.54 -105.63
CA VAL A 88 -45.86 -9.57 -105.39
C VAL A 88 -47.07 -9.99 -106.20
N THR A 89 -48.21 -10.12 -105.56
CA THR A 89 -49.51 -10.37 -106.20
C THR A 89 -50.34 -9.09 -106.10
N LEU A 90 -50.70 -8.51 -107.25
CA LEU A 90 -51.55 -7.32 -107.34
C LEU A 90 -52.85 -7.66 -108.09
N ALA A 91 -54.01 -7.47 -107.47
CA ALA A 91 -55.31 -7.64 -108.10
C ALA A 91 -56.05 -6.29 -108.15
N LEU A 92 -56.24 -5.72 -109.34
CA LEU A 92 -56.87 -4.40 -109.50
C LEU A 92 -58.41 -4.53 -109.48
N ASP A 93 -59.08 -3.80 -108.59
CA ASP A 93 -60.54 -3.62 -108.66
C ASP A 93 -60.84 -2.46 -109.63
N LEU A 94 -61.24 -2.81 -110.84
CA LEU A 94 -61.54 -1.82 -111.89
C LEU A 94 -62.72 -0.91 -111.52
N TRP A 95 -63.74 -1.45 -110.85
CA TRP A 95 -64.97 -0.72 -110.57
C TRP A 95 -64.73 0.30 -109.46
N GLN A 96 -64.06 -0.11 -108.37
CA GLN A 96 -63.64 0.78 -107.30
C GLN A 96 -62.62 1.81 -107.79
N SER A 97 -61.71 1.41 -108.69
CA SER A 97 -60.72 2.32 -109.27
C SER A 97 -61.36 3.43 -110.12
N LEU A 98 -62.31 3.05 -110.99
CA LEU A 98 -63.05 4.00 -111.84
C LEU A 98 -63.98 4.91 -111.02
N LEU A 99 -64.67 4.36 -110.00
CA LEU A 99 -65.57 5.13 -109.13
C LEU A 99 -64.84 6.22 -108.32
N HIS A 100 -63.60 5.98 -107.92
CA HIS A 100 -62.82 6.88 -107.06
C HIS A 100 -61.70 7.63 -107.79
N ALA A 101 -61.57 7.46 -109.11
CA ALA A 101 -60.52 8.05 -109.95
C ALA A 101 -59.07 7.82 -109.44
N ARG A 102 -58.84 6.73 -108.70
CA ARG A 102 -57.55 6.31 -108.14
C ARG A 102 -57.39 4.81 -108.32
N TRP A 103 -56.18 4.28 -108.37
CA TRP A 103 -55.98 2.82 -108.40
C TRP A 103 -56.39 2.23 -107.04
N GLN A 104 -57.22 1.18 -107.04
CA GLN A 104 -57.61 0.43 -105.84
C GLN A 104 -57.43 -1.06 -106.08
N PHE A 105 -56.78 -1.72 -105.12
CA PHE A 105 -56.50 -3.14 -105.21
C PHE A 105 -57.48 -3.94 -104.35
N ARG A 106 -57.79 -5.17 -104.75
CA ARG A 106 -58.60 -6.15 -104.00
C ARG A 106 -57.71 -7.10 -103.19
N ASP A 107 -56.49 -7.28 -103.65
CA ASP A 107 -55.39 -8.02 -103.03
C ASP A 107 -54.10 -7.32 -103.48
N LEU A 108 -53.23 -7.02 -102.53
CA LEU A 108 -51.91 -6.48 -102.77
C LEU A 108 -50.94 -7.09 -101.74
N THR A 109 -50.50 -8.31 -102.00
CA THR A 109 -49.69 -9.09 -101.06
C THR A 109 -48.24 -9.21 -101.54
N PHE A 110 -47.31 -8.78 -100.68
CA PHE A 110 -45.87 -8.92 -100.84
C PHE A 110 -45.39 -10.11 -100.01
N TYR A 111 -44.91 -11.16 -100.70
CA TYR A 111 -44.37 -12.38 -100.09
C TYR A 111 -42.85 -12.35 -100.10
N GLN A 112 -42.25 -12.53 -98.92
CA GLN A 112 -40.79 -12.48 -98.70
C GLN A 112 -40.20 -11.19 -99.29
N LEU A 113 -40.75 -10.05 -98.86
CA LEU A 113 -40.15 -8.74 -99.06
C LEU A 113 -39.00 -8.60 -98.05
N GLN A 114 -37.78 -8.48 -98.55
CA GLN A 114 -36.58 -8.26 -97.75
C GLN A 114 -36.04 -6.87 -98.08
N LEU A 115 -36.14 -5.95 -97.12
CA LEU A 115 -35.69 -4.57 -97.25
C LEU A 115 -34.45 -4.36 -96.38
N HIS A 116 -33.29 -4.16 -96.99
CA HIS A 116 -32.02 -3.93 -96.33
C HIS A 116 -31.59 -2.48 -96.54
N THR A 117 -31.69 -1.65 -95.50
CA THR A 117 -31.23 -0.24 -95.50
C THR A 117 -29.97 -0.07 -94.64
N ASN A 118 -29.14 0.91 -95.02
CA ASN A 118 -27.98 1.37 -94.26
C ASN A 118 -28.29 2.67 -93.48
N THR A 119 -29.50 3.20 -93.62
CA THR A 119 -29.96 4.43 -92.97
C THR A 119 -30.54 4.10 -91.58
N PRO A 120 -30.14 4.81 -90.50
CA PRO A 120 -30.74 4.63 -89.18
C PRO A 120 -32.11 5.29 -89.07
N LEU A 121 -33.03 4.69 -88.30
CA LEU A 121 -34.43 5.14 -88.19
C LEU A 121 -34.64 6.39 -87.29
N SER A 122 -33.57 7.10 -86.92
CA SER A 122 -33.58 8.45 -86.29
C SER A 122 -32.12 8.96 -86.21
N GLN A 123 -31.79 10.25 -86.22
CA GLN A 123 -32.61 11.47 -86.28
C GLN A 123 -32.03 12.35 -87.45
N ASN A 124 -31.91 13.68 -87.49
CA ASN A 124 -32.17 14.78 -86.56
C ASN A 124 -32.63 16.04 -87.34
N LYS A 125 -33.23 17.01 -86.64
CA LYS A 125 -33.68 18.28 -87.22
C LYS A 125 -32.51 19.24 -87.50
N SER A 126 -31.86 19.12 -88.66
CA SER A 126 -31.12 20.25 -89.29
C SER A 126 -31.04 20.18 -90.83
N ASP A 127 -30.46 19.10 -91.40
CA ASP A 127 -30.21 18.99 -92.85
C ASP A 127 -30.83 17.74 -93.51
N SER A 128 -30.94 16.62 -92.79
CA SER A 128 -31.53 15.38 -93.32
C SER A 128 -33.06 15.42 -93.28
N LYS A 129 -33.68 16.21 -94.18
CA LYS A 129 -35.07 15.96 -94.56
C LYS A 129 -35.19 14.51 -95.02
N PHE A 130 -36.08 13.75 -94.41
CA PHE A 130 -36.51 12.45 -94.92
C PHE A 130 -37.44 12.69 -96.12
N GLU A 131 -36.89 13.22 -97.22
CA GLU A 131 -37.65 13.35 -98.47
C GLU A 131 -38.13 11.95 -98.87
N PRO A 132 -39.45 11.72 -99.00
CA PRO A 132 -39.95 10.41 -99.37
C PRO A 132 -39.45 10.08 -100.77
N GLY A 133 -38.45 9.20 -100.85
CA GLY A 133 -38.11 8.56 -102.11
C GLY A 133 -39.37 7.91 -102.67
N LYS A 134 -39.60 8.02 -103.99
CA LYS A 134 -40.89 7.69 -104.64
C LYS A 134 -41.49 6.32 -104.27
N ILE A 135 -40.66 5.37 -103.82
CA ILE A 135 -41.09 4.07 -103.28
C ILE A 135 -41.95 4.24 -102.01
N ASN A 136 -41.60 5.14 -101.09
CA ASN A 136 -42.37 5.41 -99.88
C ASN A 136 -43.74 6.03 -100.20
N ASP A 137 -43.82 6.93 -101.18
CA ASP A 137 -45.09 7.46 -101.69
C ASP A 137 -45.99 6.36 -102.27
N LEU A 138 -45.42 5.34 -102.92
CA LEU A 138 -46.21 4.20 -103.41
C LEU A 138 -46.86 3.44 -102.23
N PHE A 139 -46.07 3.06 -101.23
CA PHE A 139 -46.56 2.30 -100.08
C PHE A 139 -47.52 3.10 -99.17
N LEU A 140 -47.34 4.42 -99.02
CA LEU A 140 -48.16 5.22 -98.11
C LEU A 140 -49.37 5.90 -98.77
N ARG A 141 -49.26 6.30 -100.05
CA ARG A 141 -50.27 7.15 -100.72
C ARG A 141 -50.91 6.50 -101.95
N GLN A 142 -50.19 5.67 -102.70
CA GLN A 142 -50.72 5.05 -103.93
C GLN A 142 -51.51 3.76 -103.67
N PHE A 143 -51.11 2.97 -102.69
CA PHE A 143 -51.79 1.72 -102.31
C PHE A 143 -52.82 2.00 -101.21
N ASP A 144 -54.07 1.54 -101.38
CA ASP A 144 -55.14 1.70 -100.39
C ASP A 144 -55.03 0.69 -99.23
N HIS A 145 -54.53 -0.52 -99.50
CA HIS A 145 -54.09 -1.48 -98.49
C HIS A 145 -53.00 -2.39 -99.07
N PHE A 146 -52.21 -3.04 -98.22
CA PHE A 146 -51.29 -4.10 -98.63
C PHE A 146 -50.98 -5.06 -97.48
N ASP A 147 -50.66 -6.31 -97.82
CA ASP A 147 -50.24 -7.35 -96.88
C ASP A 147 -48.75 -7.67 -97.06
N LEU A 148 -47.99 -7.73 -95.97
CA LEU A 148 -46.65 -8.30 -95.93
C LEU A 148 -46.71 -9.71 -95.33
N ARG A 149 -46.07 -10.69 -95.99
CA ARG A 149 -46.03 -12.11 -95.58
C ARG A 149 -44.62 -12.66 -95.61
N ASP A 150 -44.18 -13.26 -94.51
CA ASP A 150 -42.84 -13.86 -94.35
C ASP A 150 -41.69 -12.92 -94.76
N SER A 151 -41.87 -11.62 -94.49
CA SER A 151 -41.00 -10.52 -94.93
C SER A 151 -39.98 -10.14 -93.84
N SER A 152 -38.94 -9.37 -94.18
CA SER A 152 -38.04 -8.78 -93.17
C SER A 152 -37.49 -7.39 -93.55
N LEU A 153 -37.13 -6.63 -92.52
CA LEU A 153 -36.57 -5.28 -92.61
C LEU A 153 -35.26 -5.20 -91.81
N SER A 154 -34.13 -5.15 -92.52
CA SER A 154 -32.77 -4.97 -92.00
C SER A 154 -32.39 -3.49 -92.01
N PHE A 155 -32.03 -2.92 -90.85
CA PHE A 155 -31.72 -1.50 -90.67
C PHE A 155 -30.63 -1.27 -89.61
N LEU A 156 -30.03 -0.07 -89.58
CA LEU A 156 -29.13 0.31 -88.50
C LEU A 156 -29.90 0.91 -87.32
N THR A 157 -29.64 0.41 -86.12
CA THR A 157 -30.16 0.97 -84.87
C THR A 157 -29.38 2.22 -84.45
N LEU A 158 -29.90 2.95 -83.46
CA LEU A 158 -29.25 4.13 -82.87
C LEU A 158 -27.89 3.83 -82.20
N SER A 159 -27.56 2.56 -81.93
CA SER A 159 -26.25 2.11 -81.42
C SER A 159 -25.25 1.74 -82.53
N GLY A 160 -25.62 1.95 -83.81
CA GLY A 160 -24.85 1.54 -84.99
C GLY A 160 -24.87 0.04 -85.28
N GLN A 161 -25.70 -0.74 -84.59
CA GLN A 161 -25.83 -2.19 -84.81
C GLN A 161 -26.91 -2.47 -85.86
N ARG A 162 -26.68 -3.44 -86.75
CA ARG A 162 -27.72 -3.87 -87.69
C ARG A 162 -28.75 -4.75 -86.99
N ALA A 163 -30.00 -4.33 -86.97
CA ALA A 163 -31.12 -5.16 -86.53
C ALA A 163 -31.95 -5.61 -87.73
N GLU A 164 -32.55 -6.80 -87.63
CA GLU A 164 -33.56 -7.28 -88.57
C GLU A 164 -34.90 -7.45 -87.84
N LEU A 165 -35.95 -6.89 -88.42
CA LEU A 165 -37.34 -7.07 -88.03
C LEU A 165 -37.97 -8.09 -88.98
N ALA A 166 -38.17 -9.32 -88.53
CA ALA A 166 -38.97 -10.31 -89.22
C ALA A 166 -40.46 -9.97 -89.07
N ILE A 167 -41.21 -10.11 -90.17
CA ILE A 167 -42.61 -9.75 -90.32
C ILE A 167 -43.36 -10.96 -90.93
N PRO A 168 -43.74 -11.96 -90.11
CA PRO A 168 -44.53 -13.11 -90.58
C PRO A 168 -45.87 -12.70 -91.21
N GLN A 169 -46.56 -11.73 -90.60
CA GLN A 169 -47.76 -11.10 -91.15
C GLN A 169 -47.88 -9.65 -90.67
N LEU A 170 -48.02 -8.70 -91.60
CA LEU A 170 -48.45 -7.33 -91.31
C LEU A 170 -49.44 -6.87 -92.37
N THR A 171 -50.65 -6.54 -91.96
CA THR A 171 -51.67 -5.92 -92.83
C THR A 171 -51.61 -4.42 -92.65
N TRP A 172 -51.45 -3.66 -93.73
CA TRP A 172 -51.36 -2.20 -93.76
C TRP A 172 -52.54 -1.62 -94.55
N LEU A 173 -53.09 -0.50 -94.09
CA LEU A 173 -54.38 0.06 -94.53
C LEU A 173 -54.33 1.60 -94.54
N ASN A 174 -54.31 2.18 -95.74
CA ASN A 174 -54.15 3.60 -96.00
C ASN A 174 -55.47 4.31 -96.34
N THR A 175 -55.59 5.54 -95.85
CA THR A 175 -56.61 6.52 -96.23
C THR A 175 -55.96 7.89 -96.34
N ASN A 176 -56.62 8.87 -96.97
CA ASN A 176 -56.03 10.14 -97.44
C ASN A 176 -55.05 10.86 -96.50
N ASN A 177 -55.22 10.75 -95.19
CA ASN A 177 -54.30 11.29 -94.18
C ASN A 177 -54.14 10.37 -92.94
N ARG A 178 -54.44 9.07 -93.05
CA ARG A 178 -54.41 8.12 -91.93
C ARG A 178 -54.02 6.72 -92.38
N HIS A 179 -53.00 6.18 -91.74
CA HIS A 179 -52.29 4.96 -92.10
C HIS A 179 -52.29 4.05 -90.88
N ARG A 180 -52.90 2.87 -91.02
CA ARG A 180 -53.00 1.87 -89.95
C ARG A 180 -52.30 0.60 -90.37
N ALA A 181 -51.73 -0.12 -89.41
CA ALA A 181 -51.29 -1.48 -89.64
C ALA A 181 -51.47 -2.34 -88.39
N GLU A 182 -51.70 -3.63 -88.60
CA GLU A 182 -51.84 -4.64 -87.55
C GLU A 182 -51.14 -5.93 -87.98
N GLY A 183 -50.38 -6.55 -87.07
CA GLY A 183 -49.60 -7.74 -87.41
C GLY A 183 -48.80 -8.35 -86.27
N LEU A 184 -48.00 -9.33 -86.65
CA LEU A 184 -47.00 -10.01 -85.83
C LEU A 184 -45.61 -9.65 -86.36
N VAL A 185 -44.70 -9.31 -85.45
CA VAL A 185 -43.29 -9.04 -85.76
C VAL A 185 -42.38 -9.74 -84.76
N SER A 186 -41.12 -9.98 -85.12
CA SER A 186 -40.07 -10.45 -84.22
C SER A 186 -38.75 -9.77 -84.61
N LEU A 187 -38.03 -9.22 -83.63
CA LEU A 187 -36.72 -8.59 -83.87
C LEU A 187 -35.62 -9.63 -83.62
N SER A 188 -34.93 -10.08 -84.66
CA SER A 188 -34.02 -11.25 -84.64
C SER A 188 -32.58 -10.93 -84.18
N SER A 189 -32.34 -9.73 -83.64
CA SER A 189 -30.99 -9.19 -83.49
C SER A 189 -30.15 -9.84 -82.38
N PHE A 190 -29.21 -10.70 -82.78
CA PHE A 190 -27.95 -11.09 -82.12
C PHE A 190 -27.88 -12.28 -81.14
N THR A 191 -28.97 -12.92 -80.68
CA THR A 191 -28.84 -14.12 -79.81
C THR A 191 -29.82 -15.26 -80.06
N GLY A 192 -30.96 -15.06 -80.72
CA GLY A 192 -31.91 -16.14 -80.99
C GLY A 192 -33.22 -15.67 -81.63
N GLN A 193 -34.15 -16.61 -81.84
CA GLN A 193 -35.55 -16.28 -82.13
C GLN A 193 -36.25 -15.96 -80.81
N HIS A 194 -36.61 -14.69 -80.62
CA HIS A 194 -37.35 -14.21 -79.46
C HIS A 194 -38.84 -13.98 -79.83
N GLY A 195 -39.72 -14.02 -78.83
CA GLY A 195 -41.17 -14.19 -78.99
C GLY A 195 -41.87 -13.22 -79.96
N LEU A 196 -42.95 -13.69 -80.59
CA LEU A 196 -43.76 -12.90 -81.52
C LEU A 196 -44.45 -11.74 -80.80
N ALA A 197 -44.09 -10.51 -81.15
CA ALA A 197 -44.77 -9.31 -80.69
C ALA A 197 -45.97 -8.99 -81.59
N LYS A 198 -47.14 -8.72 -80.99
CA LYS A 198 -48.28 -8.14 -81.68
C LYS A 198 -48.05 -6.64 -81.80
N VAL A 199 -48.14 -6.08 -82.99
CA VAL A 199 -48.03 -4.63 -83.22
C VAL A 199 -49.29 -4.11 -83.88
N ARG A 200 -49.75 -2.96 -83.40
CA ARG A 200 -50.79 -2.13 -84.03
C ARG A 200 -50.29 -0.69 -84.12
N MET A 201 -50.55 -0.02 -85.24
CA MET A 201 -50.26 1.39 -85.40
C MET A 201 -51.44 2.13 -86.03
N ASP A 202 -51.62 3.37 -85.62
CA ASP A 202 -52.63 4.30 -86.12
C ASP A 202 -52.00 5.69 -86.20
N LEU A 203 -51.45 6.00 -87.38
CA LEU A 203 -50.68 7.21 -87.69
C LEU A 203 -51.43 8.09 -88.69
N ARG A 204 -51.11 9.37 -88.72
CA ARG A 204 -51.63 10.36 -89.67
C ARG A 204 -50.51 11.02 -90.44
N ASP A 205 -50.85 11.45 -91.65
CA ASP A 205 -50.01 12.28 -92.50
C ASP A 205 -50.54 13.72 -92.49
N GLU A 206 -49.81 14.60 -91.82
CA GLU A 206 -49.98 16.05 -91.91
C GLU A 206 -48.64 16.66 -92.34
N ASN A 207 -48.67 17.56 -93.33
CA ASN A 207 -47.50 18.17 -93.99
C ASN A 207 -46.58 17.21 -94.78
N GLY A 208 -47.00 15.97 -95.05
CA GLY A 208 -46.33 15.09 -96.00
C GLY A 208 -45.45 14.00 -95.40
N LEU A 209 -45.59 13.72 -94.09
CA LEU A 209 -44.84 12.74 -93.32
C LEU A 209 -45.78 12.02 -92.34
N LEU A 210 -45.50 10.76 -92.01
CA LEU A 210 -46.21 10.03 -90.94
C LEU A 210 -45.88 10.66 -89.57
N ASN A 211 -46.67 11.64 -89.15
CA ASN A 211 -46.23 12.61 -88.15
C ASN A 211 -47.00 12.60 -86.83
N ILE A 212 -48.28 12.20 -86.79
CA ILE A 212 -49.10 12.22 -85.57
C ILE A 212 -49.84 10.90 -85.38
N GLY A 213 -49.69 10.25 -84.23
CA GLY A 213 -50.49 9.06 -83.92
C GLY A 213 -49.96 8.19 -82.79
N LYS A 214 -50.40 6.93 -82.76
CA LYS A 214 -50.00 5.96 -81.73
C LYS A 214 -49.52 4.64 -82.35
N VAL A 215 -48.49 4.05 -81.75
CA VAL A 215 -48.10 2.65 -81.94
C VAL A 215 -48.32 1.90 -80.62
N TRP A 216 -48.78 0.65 -80.72
CA TRP A 216 -49.01 -0.27 -79.61
C TRP A 216 -48.29 -1.59 -79.91
N LEU A 217 -47.66 -2.15 -78.88
CA LEU A 217 -46.91 -3.39 -78.95
C LEU A 217 -47.22 -4.25 -77.72
N GLN A 218 -47.55 -5.52 -77.90
CA GLN A 218 -47.59 -6.53 -76.83
C GLN A 218 -46.59 -7.64 -77.15
N ALA A 219 -45.75 -8.01 -76.19
CA ALA A 219 -44.85 -9.16 -76.27
C ALA A 219 -44.92 -9.97 -74.97
N ASP A 220 -45.21 -11.27 -75.10
CA ASP A 220 -45.37 -12.19 -73.98
C ASP A 220 -44.06 -13.01 -73.81
N ASN A 221 -43.47 -13.00 -72.61
CA ASN A 221 -42.17 -13.59 -72.25
C ASN A 221 -41.02 -13.35 -73.27
N VAL A 222 -40.72 -12.07 -73.54
CA VAL A 222 -39.61 -11.67 -74.42
C VAL A 222 -38.33 -11.40 -73.63
N ASP A 223 -37.19 -11.91 -74.14
CA ASP A 223 -35.86 -11.58 -73.63
C ASP A 223 -35.49 -10.15 -74.08
N VAL A 224 -35.28 -9.26 -73.12
CA VAL A 224 -34.97 -7.84 -73.37
C VAL A 224 -33.46 -7.56 -73.42
N LYS A 225 -32.57 -8.56 -73.19
CA LYS A 225 -31.11 -8.37 -73.32
C LYS A 225 -30.69 -7.76 -74.67
N PRO A 226 -31.30 -8.07 -75.83
CA PRO A 226 -31.00 -7.39 -77.10
C PRO A 226 -31.38 -5.91 -77.16
N TRP A 227 -32.28 -5.44 -76.29
CA TRP A 227 -32.76 -4.06 -76.23
C TRP A 227 -32.02 -3.21 -75.18
N LEU A 228 -31.29 -3.85 -74.26
CA LEU A 228 -30.42 -3.16 -73.32
C LEU A 228 -29.16 -2.66 -74.05
N GLY A 229 -28.77 -1.42 -73.76
CA GLY A 229 -27.64 -0.75 -74.43
C GLY A 229 -26.30 -1.47 -74.23
N ARG A 230 -25.38 -1.30 -75.19
CA ARG A 230 -24.07 -1.98 -75.21
C ARG A 230 -23.31 -1.89 -73.86
N TRP A 231 -23.39 -0.75 -73.17
CA TRP A 231 -22.80 -0.59 -71.83
C TRP A 231 -23.34 -1.61 -70.82
N MET A 232 -24.65 -1.85 -70.77
CA MET A 232 -25.26 -2.86 -69.88
C MET A 232 -24.73 -4.25 -70.22
N LYS A 233 -24.71 -4.62 -71.51
CA LYS A 233 -24.26 -5.94 -71.97
C LYS A 233 -22.78 -6.20 -71.68
N ASP A 234 -21.93 -5.20 -71.85
CA ASP A 234 -20.48 -5.36 -71.75
C ASP A 234 -19.96 -5.21 -70.30
N ASN A 235 -20.76 -4.62 -69.39
CA ASN A 235 -20.36 -4.39 -67.99
C ASN A 235 -21.16 -5.18 -66.95
N VAL A 236 -22.41 -5.54 -67.24
CA VAL A 236 -23.28 -6.33 -66.36
C VAL A 236 -23.50 -7.71 -66.99
N ASP A 237 -23.02 -8.76 -66.30
CA ASP A 237 -23.13 -10.15 -66.75
C ASP A 237 -24.58 -10.67 -66.59
N LEU A 238 -25.47 -10.21 -67.47
CA LEU A 238 -26.90 -10.49 -67.49
C LEU A 238 -27.18 -11.90 -68.02
N GLN A 239 -27.45 -12.82 -67.09
CA GLN A 239 -27.78 -14.21 -67.35
C GLN A 239 -29.19 -14.33 -67.95
N THR A 240 -30.22 -13.73 -67.33
CA THR A 240 -31.58 -13.64 -67.86
C THR A 240 -32.12 -12.20 -67.83
N ALA A 241 -33.09 -11.88 -68.70
CA ALA A 241 -33.89 -10.66 -68.64
C ALA A 241 -35.22 -10.87 -69.41
N GLU A 242 -36.10 -11.73 -68.90
CA GLU A 242 -37.34 -12.14 -69.58
C GLU A 242 -38.56 -11.43 -68.98
N PHE A 243 -39.35 -10.77 -69.83
CA PHE A 243 -40.50 -9.96 -69.42
C PHE A 243 -41.71 -10.14 -70.33
N THR A 244 -42.90 -10.17 -69.75
CA THR A 244 -44.18 -10.00 -70.45
C THR A 244 -44.57 -8.53 -70.37
N LEU A 245 -44.61 -7.85 -71.52
CA LEU A 245 -44.80 -6.40 -71.59
C LEU A 245 -45.86 -5.96 -72.59
N GLU A 246 -46.40 -4.77 -72.32
CA GLU A 246 -47.27 -4.02 -73.22
C GLU A 246 -46.79 -2.57 -73.27
N ALA A 247 -46.65 -2.02 -74.47
CA ALA A 247 -46.10 -0.70 -74.71
C ALA A 247 -46.99 0.12 -75.65
N TRP A 248 -47.10 1.41 -75.35
CA TRP A 248 -47.72 2.44 -76.19
C TRP A 248 -46.66 3.49 -76.50
N MET A 249 -46.67 4.02 -77.72
CA MET A 249 -45.75 5.06 -78.19
C MET A 249 -46.57 6.14 -78.90
N ASP A 250 -46.40 7.39 -78.47
CA ASP A 250 -47.10 8.57 -78.99
C ASP A 250 -46.17 9.35 -79.93
N VAL A 251 -46.51 9.40 -81.22
CA VAL A 251 -45.74 10.10 -82.26
C VAL A 251 -46.33 11.49 -82.51
N LYS A 252 -45.50 12.53 -82.57
CA LYS A 252 -45.87 13.91 -82.96
C LYS A 252 -44.75 14.55 -83.78
N GLU A 253 -45.09 15.31 -84.82
CA GLU A 253 -44.15 15.85 -85.81
C GLU A 253 -43.22 14.81 -86.50
N GLY A 254 -43.52 13.52 -86.37
CA GLY A 254 -42.64 12.42 -86.83
C GLY A 254 -41.59 11.99 -85.79
N ASP A 255 -41.47 12.70 -84.66
CA ASP A 255 -40.67 12.33 -83.51
C ASP A 255 -41.49 11.49 -82.50
N ILE A 256 -40.81 10.65 -81.72
CA ILE A 256 -41.41 10.02 -80.54
C ILE A 256 -41.59 11.11 -79.47
N SER A 257 -42.85 11.43 -79.16
CA SER A 257 -43.23 12.43 -78.16
C SER A 257 -43.47 11.86 -76.77
N GLY A 258 -43.58 10.53 -76.66
CA GLY A 258 -43.80 9.85 -75.39
C GLY A 258 -44.31 8.42 -75.57
N GLY A 259 -44.80 7.82 -74.49
CA GLY A 259 -45.31 6.47 -74.46
C GLY A 259 -45.45 5.93 -73.03
N ASN A 260 -46.04 4.76 -72.89
CA ASN A 260 -46.11 4.03 -71.63
C ASN A 260 -45.57 2.61 -71.85
N VAL A 261 -44.84 2.07 -70.89
CA VAL A 261 -44.37 0.67 -70.87
C VAL A 261 -44.88 0.01 -69.60
N TRP A 262 -45.61 -1.09 -69.75
CA TRP A 262 -46.19 -1.86 -68.67
C TRP A 262 -45.56 -3.25 -68.66
N LEU A 263 -44.69 -3.50 -67.68
CA LEU A 263 -44.12 -4.81 -67.39
C LEU A 263 -45.12 -5.55 -66.47
N LYS A 264 -45.89 -6.47 -67.04
CA LYS A 264 -46.94 -7.19 -66.30
C LYS A 264 -46.33 -8.19 -65.32
N GLN A 265 -45.32 -8.93 -65.79
CA GLN A 265 -44.57 -9.91 -65.02
C GLN A 265 -43.21 -10.11 -65.71
N GLY A 266 -42.15 -10.34 -64.93
CA GLY A 266 -40.84 -10.71 -65.49
C GLY A 266 -39.71 -10.62 -64.48
N GLY A 267 -38.48 -10.82 -64.95
CA GLY A 267 -37.29 -10.69 -64.13
C GLY A 267 -35.99 -10.76 -64.91
N ALA A 268 -34.92 -10.29 -64.27
CA ALA A 268 -33.56 -10.32 -64.79
C ALA A 268 -32.59 -10.79 -63.70
N SER A 269 -31.52 -11.49 -64.08
CA SER A 269 -30.48 -11.91 -63.16
C SER A 269 -29.09 -11.63 -63.69
N TRP A 270 -28.15 -11.33 -62.78
CA TRP A 270 -26.76 -11.04 -63.12
C TRP A 270 -25.78 -11.60 -62.08
N ALA A 271 -24.56 -11.91 -62.52
CA ALA A 271 -23.51 -12.34 -61.61
C ALA A 271 -22.94 -11.16 -60.80
N GLY A 272 -22.91 -11.31 -59.48
CA GLY A 272 -22.08 -10.52 -58.57
C GLY A 272 -20.76 -11.24 -58.26
N LYS A 273 -19.90 -10.62 -57.43
CA LYS A 273 -18.57 -11.15 -57.06
C LYS A 273 -18.61 -12.51 -56.33
N SER A 274 -19.70 -12.81 -55.63
CA SER A 274 -19.84 -14.00 -54.77
C SER A 274 -21.25 -14.59 -54.70
N THR A 275 -22.24 -13.90 -55.26
CA THR A 275 -23.65 -14.31 -55.31
C THR A 275 -24.23 -13.88 -56.67
N SER A 276 -25.26 -14.59 -57.14
CA SER A 276 -26.06 -14.16 -58.29
C SER A 276 -27.25 -13.35 -57.78
N HIS A 277 -27.52 -12.22 -58.40
CA HIS A 277 -28.61 -11.32 -58.03
C HIS A 277 -29.80 -11.52 -58.97
N GLN A 278 -31.02 -11.38 -58.45
CA GLN A 278 -32.25 -11.58 -59.22
C GLN A 278 -33.27 -10.48 -58.94
N LEU A 279 -33.51 -9.66 -59.96
CA LEU A 279 -34.63 -8.73 -60.06
C LEU A 279 -35.88 -9.46 -60.56
N SER A 280 -37.03 -9.12 -60.01
CA SER A 280 -38.34 -9.50 -60.51
C SER A 280 -39.31 -8.32 -60.40
N VAL A 281 -40.29 -8.26 -61.31
CA VAL A 281 -41.31 -7.22 -61.35
C VAL A 281 -42.70 -7.84 -61.46
N ASP A 282 -43.65 -7.24 -60.74
CA ASP A 282 -45.07 -7.56 -60.80
C ASP A 282 -45.83 -6.26 -61.07
N ASN A 283 -46.52 -6.16 -62.21
CA ASN A 283 -47.39 -5.03 -62.53
C ASN A 283 -46.69 -3.65 -62.39
N LEU A 284 -45.52 -3.47 -63.02
CA LEU A 284 -44.75 -2.23 -63.01
C LEU A 284 -45.04 -1.39 -64.25
N MET A 285 -45.42 -0.12 -64.06
CA MET A 285 -45.74 0.80 -65.16
C MET A 285 -44.80 2.00 -65.18
N ALA A 286 -44.17 2.24 -66.33
CA ALA A 286 -43.28 3.35 -66.61
C ALA A 286 -43.88 4.26 -67.69
N HIS A 287 -43.91 5.56 -67.44
CA HIS A 287 -44.40 6.58 -68.35
C HIS A 287 -43.20 7.33 -68.93
N VAL A 288 -43.13 7.47 -70.25
CA VAL A 288 -42.08 8.18 -70.96
C VAL A 288 -42.70 9.38 -71.67
N ASN A 289 -42.11 10.56 -71.55
CA ASN A 289 -42.57 11.77 -72.21
C ASN A 289 -41.37 12.56 -72.75
N ARG A 290 -41.49 13.12 -73.96
CA ARG A 290 -40.50 14.02 -74.57
C ARG A 290 -41.13 15.40 -74.67
N SER A 291 -40.54 16.33 -73.93
CA SER A 291 -40.86 17.76 -73.97
C SER A 291 -39.78 18.51 -74.74
N ASP A 292 -40.03 19.78 -75.09
CA ASP A 292 -39.02 20.67 -75.70
C ASP A 292 -37.77 20.83 -74.80
N ALA A 293 -37.95 20.65 -73.49
CA ALA A 293 -36.87 20.69 -72.50
C ALA A 293 -36.11 19.36 -72.36
N GLY A 294 -36.57 18.26 -72.95
CA GLY A 294 -35.93 16.94 -72.86
C GLY A 294 -36.87 15.78 -72.49
N TRP A 295 -36.27 14.64 -72.11
CA TRP A 295 -36.97 13.39 -71.80
C TRP A 295 -37.30 13.27 -70.32
N ASN A 296 -38.44 12.66 -69.99
CA ASN A 296 -38.86 12.33 -68.63
C ASN A 296 -39.40 10.90 -68.58
N LEU A 297 -38.90 10.10 -67.63
CA LEU A 297 -39.30 8.73 -67.33
C LEU A 297 -39.86 8.69 -65.90
N ALA A 298 -41.11 8.26 -65.70
CA ALA A 298 -41.75 8.21 -64.39
C ALA A 298 -42.41 6.84 -64.11
N VAL A 299 -42.00 6.21 -63.01
CA VAL A 299 -42.55 4.96 -62.44
C VAL A 299 -43.34 5.35 -61.17
N PRO A 300 -44.68 5.41 -61.21
CA PRO A 300 -45.48 5.93 -60.08
C PRO A 300 -45.56 4.98 -58.87
N SER A 301 -45.28 3.69 -59.06
CA SER A 301 -45.25 2.67 -58.02
C SER A 301 -44.14 1.66 -58.30
N THR A 302 -43.13 1.59 -57.44
CA THR A 302 -42.07 0.56 -57.48
C THR A 302 -42.62 -0.78 -56.97
N ASN A 303 -43.09 -1.61 -57.90
CA ASN A 303 -43.46 -3.01 -57.64
C ASN A 303 -42.30 -3.92 -58.07
N ILE A 304 -41.21 -3.89 -57.30
CA ILE A 304 -39.94 -4.56 -57.58
C ILE A 304 -39.62 -5.52 -56.43
N THR A 305 -39.08 -6.70 -56.75
CA THR A 305 -38.48 -7.61 -55.76
C THR A 305 -37.07 -7.97 -56.21
N LEU A 306 -36.08 -7.70 -55.37
CA LEU A 306 -34.66 -7.96 -55.64
C LEU A 306 -34.10 -8.91 -54.57
N ASP A 307 -33.45 -9.98 -55.01
CA ASP A 307 -32.83 -11.00 -54.15
C ASP A 307 -33.80 -11.59 -53.10
N GLY A 308 -35.06 -11.75 -53.50
CA GLY A 308 -36.16 -12.23 -52.66
C GLY A 308 -36.77 -11.18 -51.71
N LYS A 309 -36.25 -9.94 -51.68
CA LYS A 309 -36.81 -8.83 -50.90
C LYS A 309 -37.66 -7.91 -51.76
N THR A 310 -38.93 -7.78 -51.42
CA THR A 310 -39.82 -6.80 -52.04
C THR A 310 -39.40 -5.39 -51.65
N TRP A 311 -39.13 -4.54 -52.64
CA TRP A 311 -38.85 -3.12 -52.42
C TRP A 311 -40.09 -2.40 -51.85
N PRO A 312 -39.91 -1.35 -51.05
CA PRO A 312 -41.02 -0.49 -50.62
C PRO A 312 -41.74 0.14 -51.83
N LYS A 313 -43.05 0.36 -51.68
CA LYS A 313 -43.87 1.03 -52.69
C LYS A 313 -43.62 2.54 -52.64
N GLY A 314 -42.76 2.98 -53.53
CA GLY A 314 -42.35 4.36 -53.74
C GLY A 314 -42.60 4.80 -55.17
N SER A 315 -42.17 6.02 -55.48
CA SER A 315 -42.14 6.53 -56.87
C SER A 315 -40.70 6.79 -57.29
N LEU A 316 -40.42 6.69 -58.59
CA LEU A 316 -39.13 7.03 -59.20
C LEU A 316 -39.38 7.83 -60.48
N ALA A 317 -38.73 8.98 -60.64
CA ALA A 317 -38.70 9.73 -61.89
C ALA A 317 -37.29 10.18 -62.24
N LEU A 318 -36.95 10.08 -63.53
CA LEU A 318 -35.68 10.46 -64.13
C LEU A 318 -35.98 11.38 -65.31
N ALA A 319 -35.58 12.65 -65.23
CA ALA A 319 -35.68 13.59 -66.33
C ALA A 319 -34.29 14.00 -66.85
N TRP A 320 -34.02 13.74 -68.12
CA TRP A 320 -32.86 14.28 -68.84
C TRP A 320 -33.28 15.59 -69.49
N ILE A 321 -32.74 16.70 -69.01
CA ILE A 321 -33.00 18.04 -69.54
C ILE A 321 -31.89 18.43 -70.49
N ALA A 322 -32.28 18.88 -71.69
CA ALA A 322 -31.38 19.28 -72.77
C ALA A 322 -30.53 20.52 -72.39
N PRO A 323 -29.36 20.75 -73.03
CA PRO A 323 -28.31 21.61 -72.46
C PRO A 323 -28.75 23.04 -72.10
N GLN A 324 -28.77 23.37 -70.82
CA GLN A 324 -29.05 24.72 -70.31
C GLN A 324 -27.74 25.41 -69.93
N ASP A 325 -27.70 26.75 -69.92
CA ASP A 325 -26.58 27.48 -69.32
C ASP A 325 -26.65 27.30 -67.80
N VAL A 326 -25.63 26.67 -67.22
CA VAL A 326 -25.53 26.40 -65.78
C VAL A 326 -24.60 27.38 -65.06
N GLY A 327 -24.07 28.37 -65.77
CA GLY A 327 -23.16 29.38 -65.25
C GLY A 327 -21.70 28.91 -65.17
N GLY A 328 -20.91 29.65 -64.39
CA GLY A 328 -19.44 29.55 -64.40
C GLY A 328 -18.79 30.56 -65.33
N LYS A 329 -17.45 30.59 -65.37
CA LYS A 329 -16.68 31.64 -66.07
C LYS A 329 -16.80 31.60 -67.61
N GLU A 330 -17.29 30.50 -68.17
CA GLU A 330 -17.30 30.26 -69.63
C GLU A 330 -18.73 30.06 -70.19
N SER A 331 -19.79 30.32 -69.41
CA SER A 331 -21.20 30.08 -69.80
C SER A 331 -21.43 28.67 -70.35
N THR A 332 -20.87 27.67 -69.67
CA THR A 332 -20.87 26.28 -70.11
C THR A 332 -22.29 25.74 -70.16
N ARG A 333 -22.73 25.24 -71.32
CA ARG A 333 -24.03 24.57 -71.43
C ARG A 333 -23.90 23.11 -70.98
N SER A 334 -24.72 22.72 -70.00
CA SER A 334 -24.76 21.38 -69.41
C SER A 334 -26.14 20.76 -69.61
N ASP A 335 -26.19 19.49 -70.00
CA ASP A 335 -27.35 18.64 -69.75
C ASP A 335 -27.57 18.54 -68.23
N GLU A 336 -28.84 18.43 -67.80
CA GLU A 336 -29.17 18.27 -66.38
C GLU A 336 -30.02 17.01 -66.16
N LEU A 337 -29.47 16.05 -65.42
CA LEU A 337 -30.18 14.83 -65.01
C LEU A 337 -30.87 15.07 -63.65
N ARG A 338 -32.20 15.11 -63.66
CA ARG A 338 -33.01 15.20 -62.44
C ARG A 338 -33.47 13.81 -62.01
N VAL A 339 -33.05 13.39 -60.83
CA VAL A 339 -33.53 12.20 -60.13
C VAL A 339 -34.55 12.62 -59.07
N ARG A 340 -35.69 11.96 -59.02
CA ARG A 340 -36.68 12.08 -57.95
C ARG A 340 -37.08 10.69 -57.51
N ALA A 341 -37.07 10.42 -56.21
CA ALA A 341 -37.56 9.16 -55.67
C ALA A 341 -38.20 9.36 -54.29
N THR A 342 -39.10 8.46 -53.91
CA THR A 342 -39.77 8.48 -52.60
C THR A 342 -39.86 7.07 -52.02
N ASN A 343 -39.90 6.95 -50.70
CA ASN A 343 -40.07 5.71 -49.95
C ASN A 343 -39.16 4.57 -50.45
N MET A 344 -37.85 4.72 -50.24
CA MET A 344 -36.82 3.73 -50.62
C MET A 344 -36.13 3.15 -49.37
N GLU A 345 -35.62 1.92 -49.49
CA GLU A 345 -34.79 1.26 -48.47
C GLU A 345 -33.34 1.19 -48.94
N LEU A 346 -32.40 1.57 -48.07
CA LEU A 346 -30.97 1.57 -48.40
C LEU A 346 -30.45 0.15 -48.64
N GLU A 347 -30.74 -0.80 -47.75
CA GLU A 347 -30.30 -2.20 -47.90
C GLU A 347 -30.72 -2.84 -49.23
N SER A 348 -31.85 -2.40 -49.78
CA SER A 348 -32.46 -2.91 -51.01
C SER A 348 -31.69 -2.50 -52.28
N PHE A 349 -30.75 -1.54 -52.20
CA PHE A 349 -29.81 -1.24 -53.28
C PHE A 349 -28.60 -2.20 -53.35
N THR A 350 -28.37 -3.02 -52.32
CA THR A 350 -27.17 -3.87 -52.24
C THR A 350 -27.06 -4.86 -53.41
N GLY A 351 -28.17 -5.38 -53.93
CA GLY A 351 -28.15 -6.25 -55.12
C GLY A 351 -27.78 -5.54 -56.43
N LEU A 352 -27.97 -4.21 -56.49
CA LEU A 352 -27.54 -3.36 -57.62
C LEU A 352 -26.06 -2.95 -57.51
N LEU A 353 -25.38 -3.25 -56.39
CA LEU A 353 -24.01 -2.82 -56.16
C LEU A 353 -22.99 -3.32 -57.20
N PRO A 354 -23.08 -4.56 -57.75
CA PRO A 354 -22.20 -4.99 -58.84
C PRO A 354 -22.36 -4.18 -60.14
N ILE A 355 -23.50 -3.50 -60.32
CA ILE A 355 -23.74 -2.57 -61.44
C ILE A 355 -23.15 -1.19 -61.09
N ALA A 356 -23.37 -0.71 -59.86
CA ALA A 356 -22.81 0.55 -59.39
C ALA A 356 -21.28 0.56 -59.38
N GLU A 357 -20.63 -0.55 -59.01
CA GLU A 357 -19.17 -0.73 -59.07
C GLU A 357 -18.58 -0.54 -60.48
N LYS A 358 -19.37 -0.77 -61.53
CA LYS A 358 -18.96 -0.54 -62.94
C LYS A 358 -19.08 0.92 -63.36
N ILE A 359 -19.81 1.73 -62.59
CA ILE A 359 -19.96 3.18 -62.79
C ILE A 359 -18.93 3.93 -61.93
N SER A 360 -18.72 3.49 -60.68
CA SER A 360 -17.69 3.99 -59.78
C SER A 360 -17.23 2.88 -58.82
N PRO A 361 -15.96 2.42 -58.91
CA PRO A 361 -15.43 1.40 -58.01
C PRO A 361 -15.43 1.82 -56.54
N ASP A 362 -15.18 3.11 -56.26
CA ASP A 362 -15.04 3.65 -54.90
C ASP A 362 -16.36 3.55 -54.10
N LEU A 363 -17.51 3.73 -54.77
CA LEU A 363 -18.82 3.51 -54.17
C LEU A 363 -18.99 2.05 -53.71
N GLY A 364 -18.33 1.08 -54.36
CA GLY A 364 -18.30 -0.32 -53.94
C GLY A 364 -17.62 -0.53 -52.60
N GLU A 365 -16.39 -0.04 -52.43
CA GLU A 365 -15.65 -0.12 -51.15
C GLU A 365 -16.43 0.57 -50.03
N ILE A 366 -16.91 1.79 -50.27
CA ILE A 366 -17.66 2.59 -49.30
C ILE A 366 -18.93 1.85 -48.88
N TRP A 367 -19.75 1.40 -49.82
CA TRP A 367 -21.02 0.73 -49.51
C TRP A 367 -20.84 -0.63 -48.86
N THR A 368 -19.88 -1.45 -49.33
CA THR A 368 -19.60 -2.76 -48.70
C THR A 368 -19.03 -2.65 -47.29
N THR A 369 -18.37 -1.53 -46.94
CA THR A 369 -17.88 -1.29 -45.58
C THR A 369 -18.96 -0.70 -44.66
N LEU A 370 -19.58 0.42 -45.08
CA LEU A 370 -20.64 1.10 -44.32
C LEU A 370 -21.86 0.20 -44.10
N LYS A 371 -22.22 -0.62 -45.10
CA LYS A 371 -23.43 -1.46 -45.15
C LYS A 371 -24.69 -0.68 -44.72
N PRO A 372 -25.00 0.45 -45.40
CA PRO A 372 -26.06 1.35 -44.99
C PRO A 372 -27.44 0.69 -45.09
N ARG A 373 -28.31 0.99 -44.12
CA ARG A 373 -29.68 0.44 -43.99
C ARG A 373 -30.62 1.55 -43.51
N GLY A 374 -31.92 1.37 -43.66
CA GLY A 374 -32.95 2.33 -43.25
C GLY A 374 -33.60 3.07 -44.41
N HIS A 375 -34.53 3.98 -44.08
CA HIS A 375 -35.52 4.50 -45.04
C HIS A 375 -35.21 5.91 -45.53
N ILE A 376 -35.27 6.10 -46.84
CA ILE A 376 -35.28 7.41 -47.50
C ILE A 376 -36.72 7.72 -47.90
N ASP A 377 -37.36 8.64 -47.17
CA ASP A 377 -38.73 9.08 -47.44
C ASP A 377 -38.81 9.84 -48.77
N VAL A 378 -37.83 10.71 -49.05
CA VAL A 378 -37.73 11.52 -50.27
C VAL A 378 -36.27 11.71 -50.65
N LEU A 379 -35.95 11.55 -51.94
CA LEU A 379 -34.71 11.97 -52.56
C LEU A 379 -35.01 12.81 -53.80
N ALA A 380 -34.34 13.94 -53.94
CA ALA A 380 -34.35 14.79 -55.11
C ALA A 380 -32.92 15.27 -55.40
N VAL A 381 -32.41 14.97 -56.59
CA VAL A 381 -31.08 15.38 -57.04
C VAL A 381 -31.18 15.98 -58.44
N ASP A 382 -30.53 17.10 -58.70
CA ASP A 382 -30.37 17.68 -60.03
C ASP A 382 -28.87 17.75 -60.34
N ILE A 383 -28.41 16.99 -61.34
CA ILE A 383 -26.99 16.80 -61.67
C ILE A 383 -26.71 17.48 -63.02
N PRO A 384 -26.04 18.63 -63.06
CA PRO A 384 -25.42 19.14 -64.29
C PRO A 384 -24.30 18.19 -64.70
N LEU A 385 -24.45 17.49 -65.83
CA LEU A 385 -23.53 16.42 -66.22
C LEU A 385 -22.14 16.93 -66.62
N GLN A 386 -22.03 18.19 -67.04
CA GLN A 386 -20.80 18.87 -67.40
C GLN A 386 -20.22 19.73 -66.25
N GLN A 387 -20.93 19.84 -65.11
CA GLN A 387 -20.52 20.58 -63.89
C GLN A 387 -21.10 19.89 -62.63
N THR A 388 -20.63 18.68 -62.32
CA THR A 388 -21.23 17.86 -61.25
C THR A 388 -21.02 18.45 -59.84
N GLU A 389 -20.07 19.36 -59.66
CA GLU A 389 -19.88 20.19 -58.47
C GLU A 389 -21.04 21.15 -58.18
N ASN A 390 -21.87 21.46 -59.19
CA ASN A 390 -23.09 22.27 -59.06
C ASN A 390 -24.36 21.42 -58.82
N THR A 391 -24.21 20.11 -58.58
CA THR A 391 -25.31 19.19 -58.26
C THR A 391 -26.13 19.68 -57.08
N ARG A 392 -27.43 19.91 -57.28
CA ARG A 392 -28.39 20.30 -56.24
C ARG A 392 -29.01 19.05 -55.61
N MET A 393 -29.28 19.08 -54.31
CA MET A 393 -29.84 17.96 -53.56
C MET A 393 -30.86 18.41 -52.51
N GLN A 394 -31.93 17.64 -52.38
CA GLN A 394 -32.87 17.67 -51.27
C GLN A 394 -33.21 16.23 -50.89
N GLY A 395 -33.15 15.90 -49.60
CA GLY A 395 -33.45 14.54 -49.14
C GLY A 395 -33.96 14.53 -47.71
N ARG A 396 -34.73 13.50 -47.35
CA ARG A 396 -35.20 13.25 -45.99
C ARG A 396 -35.20 11.74 -45.73
N TRP A 397 -34.61 11.33 -44.62
CA TRP A 397 -34.44 9.93 -44.24
C TRP A 397 -34.76 9.72 -42.76
N LYS A 398 -34.99 8.47 -42.40
CA LYS A 398 -35.36 8.02 -41.07
C LYS A 398 -34.66 6.71 -40.77
N ASP A 399 -34.18 6.57 -39.54
CA ASP A 399 -33.68 5.30 -38.99
C ASP A 399 -32.51 4.70 -39.79
N VAL A 400 -31.66 5.58 -40.34
CA VAL A 400 -30.49 5.17 -41.13
C VAL A 400 -29.38 4.68 -40.20
N THR A 401 -28.73 3.58 -40.56
CA THR A 401 -27.68 2.95 -39.77
C THR A 401 -26.48 2.58 -40.64
N TRP A 402 -25.26 2.86 -40.20
CA TRP A 402 -24.02 2.44 -40.87
C TRP A 402 -22.89 2.05 -39.90
N ASN A 403 -22.03 1.14 -40.34
CA ASN A 403 -20.80 0.76 -39.64
C ASN A 403 -19.72 1.83 -39.86
N GLN A 404 -18.75 1.95 -38.95
CA GLN A 404 -17.59 2.84 -39.11
C GLN A 404 -16.82 2.58 -40.42
N TRP A 405 -16.36 3.66 -41.08
CA TRP A 405 -15.45 3.60 -42.22
C TRP A 405 -14.33 4.63 -42.05
N LYS A 406 -13.10 4.15 -41.86
CA LYS A 406 -11.92 5.00 -41.58
C LYS A 406 -12.21 5.89 -40.36
N MET A 407 -12.16 7.21 -40.50
CA MET A 407 -12.47 8.19 -39.45
C MET A 407 -13.94 8.67 -39.44
N LEU A 408 -14.83 8.10 -40.27
CA LEU A 408 -16.27 8.32 -40.14
C LEU A 408 -16.83 7.33 -39.12
N PRO A 409 -17.28 7.76 -37.93
CA PRO A 409 -17.85 6.86 -36.92
C PRO A 409 -19.10 6.15 -37.46
N GLY A 410 -19.38 4.97 -36.94
CA GLY A 410 -20.68 4.32 -37.15
C GLY A 410 -21.78 5.05 -36.36
N VAL A 411 -23.03 4.81 -36.74
CA VAL A 411 -24.21 5.32 -36.02
C VAL A 411 -25.43 4.45 -36.28
N GLU A 412 -26.25 4.27 -35.25
CA GLU A 412 -27.58 3.68 -35.30
C GLU A 412 -28.65 4.79 -35.30
N HIS A 413 -29.85 4.52 -35.84
CA HIS A 413 -31.04 5.39 -35.72
C HIS A 413 -30.91 6.84 -36.25
N PHE A 414 -29.96 7.11 -37.16
CA PHE A 414 -29.70 8.43 -37.75
C PHE A 414 -30.85 8.88 -38.65
N SER A 415 -31.50 9.98 -38.29
CA SER A 415 -32.65 10.56 -38.99
C SER A 415 -32.38 12.03 -39.34
N GLY A 416 -32.98 12.55 -40.41
CA GLY A 416 -32.67 13.93 -40.80
C GLY A 416 -33.13 14.37 -42.18
N SER A 417 -32.66 15.55 -42.57
CA SER A 417 -32.93 16.16 -43.88
C SER A 417 -31.72 16.93 -44.41
N VAL A 418 -31.46 16.84 -45.71
CA VAL A 418 -30.45 17.62 -46.44
C VAL A 418 -31.12 18.53 -47.45
N THR A 419 -30.61 19.75 -47.61
CA THR A 419 -31.05 20.73 -48.61
C THR A 419 -29.89 21.62 -49.06
N GLY A 420 -29.62 21.69 -50.36
CA GLY A 420 -28.60 22.57 -50.93
C GLY A 420 -28.04 22.07 -52.26
N SER A 421 -26.73 22.17 -52.42
CA SER A 421 -25.92 21.64 -53.50
C SER A 421 -24.58 21.13 -52.97
N VAL A 422 -23.81 20.43 -53.80
CA VAL A 422 -22.42 20.02 -53.47
C VAL A 422 -21.57 21.25 -53.09
N GLY A 423 -21.80 22.40 -53.73
CA GLY A 423 -21.14 23.66 -53.41
C GLY A 423 -21.61 24.36 -52.12
N HIS A 424 -22.86 24.22 -51.69
CA HIS A 424 -23.34 24.78 -50.41
C HIS A 424 -24.62 24.12 -49.92
N GLY A 425 -24.76 23.83 -48.62
CA GLY A 425 -25.99 23.23 -48.13
C GLY A 425 -26.12 23.16 -46.62
N GLN A 426 -27.28 22.69 -46.17
CA GLN A 426 -27.63 22.45 -44.78
C GLN A 426 -28.13 21.00 -44.61
N LEU A 427 -27.73 20.41 -43.49
CA LEU A 427 -27.97 19.04 -43.05
C LEU A 427 -28.45 19.10 -41.60
N ASN A 428 -29.75 18.86 -41.40
CA ASN A 428 -30.35 18.77 -40.07
C ASN A 428 -30.36 17.31 -39.64
N VAL A 429 -29.76 17.02 -38.48
CA VAL A 429 -29.55 15.67 -37.95
C VAL A 429 -30.30 15.50 -36.63
N GLN A 430 -30.90 14.32 -36.45
CA GLN A 430 -31.39 13.81 -35.18
C GLN A 430 -31.01 12.34 -35.00
N VAL A 431 -30.48 12.00 -33.83
CA VAL A 431 -30.32 10.63 -33.33
C VAL A 431 -31.09 10.46 -32.02
N LEU A 432 -31.61 9.26 -31.78
CA LEU A 432 -32.36 8.86 -30.58
C LEU A 432 -31.97 7.42 -30.23
N ASP A 433 -31.64 7.17 -28.96
CA ASP A 433 -31.21 5.87 -28.42
C ASP A 433 -30.16 5.15 -29.29
N ALA A 434 -29.18 5.92 -29.78
CA ALA A 434 -28.22 5.50 -30.79
C ALA A 434 -26.87 5.12 -30.18
N LYS A 435 -26.25 4.03 -30.67
CA LYS A 435 -24.82 3.79 -30.44
C LYS A 435 -24.01 4.33 -31.60
N MET A 436 -22.89 4.96 -31.27
CA MET A 436 -21.92 5.44 -32.26
C MET A 436 -20.55 4.81 -31.99
N PRO A 437 -20.23 3.65 -32.60
CA PRO A 437 -18.90 3.06 -32.52
C PRO A 437 -17.87 3.93 -33.26
N TYR A 438 -16.77 4.24 -32.56
CA TYR A 438 -15.63 4.96 -33.09
C TYR A 438 -14.33 4.30 -32.60
N GLU A 439 -14.15 3.04 -33.01
CA GLU A 439 -13.00 2.20 -32.72
C GLU A 439 -11.71 2.87 -33.21
N GLY A 440 -10.65 2.82 -32.39
CA GLY A 440 -9.40 3.53 -32.63
C GLY A 440 -9.39 4.99 -32.14
N VAL A 441 -10.52 5.53 -31.68
CA VAL A 441 -10.57 6.83 -30.96
C VAL A 441 -11.04 6.62 -29.52
N PHE A 442 -12.21 6.00 -29.32
CA PHE A 442 -12.78 5.77 -27.99
C PHE A 442 -12.79 4.29 -27.61
N ARG A 443 -12.63 4.01 -26.29
CA ARG A 443 -12.62 2.66 -25.71
C ARG A 443 -13.98 1.96 -25.69
N ALA A 444 -15.06 2.72 -25.89
CA ALA A 444 -16.43 2.23 -25.94
C ALA A 444 -17.20 2.98 -27.04
N PRO A 445 -18.26 2.39 -27.63
CA PRO A 445 -19.18 3.15 -28.46
C PRO A 445 -19.85 4.25 -27.62
N LEU A 446 -20.09 5.41 -28.23
CA LEU A 446 -20.81 6.50 -27.58
C LEU A 446 -22.30 6.10 -27.48
N GLU A 447 -22.80 5.95 -26.26
CA GLU A 447 -24.20 5.64 -25.95
C GLU A 447 -25.00 6.96 -25.92
N VAL A 448 -25.70 7.31 -27.01
CA VAL A 448 -26.37 8.62 -27.21
C VAL A 448 -27.89 8.49 -27.05
N GLU A 449 -28.42 8.95 -25.91
CA GLU A 449 -29.87 9.00 -25.63
C GLU A 449 -30.59 9.90 -26.65
N ARG A 450 -30.03 11.08 -26.92
CA ARG A 450 -30.55 12.04 -27.90
C ARG A 450 -29.43 12.93 -28.41
N GLY A 451 -29.38 13.14 -29.72
CA GLY A 451 -28.51 14.13 -30.34
C GLY A 451 -29.24 14.90 -31.43
N VAL A 452 -29.06 16.22 -31.48
CA VAL A 452 -29.47 17.06 -32.61
C VAL A 452 -28.32 17.97 -33.02
N ALA A 453 -28.22 18.25 -34.33
CA ALA A 453 -27.23 19.17 -34.88
C ALA A 453 -27.73 19.79 -36.20
N THR A 454 -27.35 21.04 -36.44
CA THR A 454 -27.49 21.70 -37.75
C THR A 454 -26.12 21.86 -38.38
N LEU A 455 -25.77 21.01 -39.34
CA LEU A 455 -24.53 21.13 -40.09
C LEU A 455 -24.78 21.96 -41.36
N ALA A 456 -23.92 22.92 -41.67
CA ALA A 456 -23.98 23.72 -42.89
C ALA A 456 -22.59 23.80 -43.52
N TRP A 457 -22.50 23.57 -44.83
CA TRP A 457 -21.22 23.59 -45.56
C TRP A 457 -21.24 24.58 -46.72
N GLN A 458 -20.05 25.05 -47.09
CA GLN A 458 -19.83 25.93 -48.23
C GLN A 458 -18.46 25.64 -48.85
N LYS A 459 -18.44 25.19 -50.10
CA LYS A 459 -17.25 24.98 -50.92
C LYS A 459 -17.21 26.01 -52.05
N ASN A 460 -16.22 26.88 -52.05
CA ASN A 460 -16.08 27.97 -53.01
C ASN A 460 -14.58 28.23 -53.33
N ALA A 461 -14.28 29.35 -53.99
CA ALA A 461 -12.91 29.69 -54.37
C ALA A 461 -11.97 29.99 -53.17
N GLN A 462 -12.54 30.34 -52.02
CA GLN A 462 -11.80 30.59 -50.77
C GLN A 462 -11.43 29.29 -50.03
N GLY A 463 -12.19 28.22 -50.23
CA GLY A 463 -11.95 26.92 -49.61
C GLY A 463 -13.23 26.12 -49.33
N PHE A 464 -13.15 25.22 -48.36
CA PHE A 464 -14.27 24.47 -47.80
C PHE A 464 -14.52 24.86 -46.34
N GLN A 465 -15.70 25.37 -46.03
CA GLN A 465 -16.17 25.65 -44.68
C GLN A 465 -17.26 24.63 -44.28
N LEU A 466 -17.24 24.20 -43.03
CA LEU A 466 -18.28 23.39 -42.38
C LEU A 466 -18.57 23.98 -40.99
N ASP A 467 -19.72 24.63 -40.84
CA ASP A 467 -20.27 25.07 -39.56
C ASP A 467 -21.15 23.95 -38.97
N GLY A 468 -20.89 23.53 -37.74
CA GLY A 468 -21.87 22.84 -36.91
C GLY A 468 -22.50 23.83 -35.94
N LYS A 469 -23.84 23.92 -35.95
CA LYS A 469 -24.61 24.85 -35.10
C LYS A 469 -25.69 24.15 -34.31
N ASN A 470 -25.95 24.67 -33.11
CA ASN A 470 -26.94 24.12 -32.17
C ASN A 470 -26.72 22.61 -31.96
N LEU A 471 -25.48 22.19 -31.70
CA LEU A 471 -25.24 20.82 -31.24
C LEU A 471 -25.83 20.72 -29.83
N ASP A 472 -26.71 19.74 -29.63
CA ASP A 472 -27.28 19.36 -28.33
C ASP A 472 -27.29 17.84 -28.28
N VAL A 473 -26.31 17.27 -27.57
CA VAL A 473 -26.02 15.84 -27.52
C VAL A 473 -26.00 15.38 -26.08
N LYS A 474 -27.06 14.67 -25.68
CA LYS A 474 -27.17 13.96 -24.41
C LYS A 474 -26.77 12.51 -24.64
N ALA A 475 -25.60 12.15 -24.13
CA ALA A 475 -25.07 10.81 -24.06
C ALA A 475 -25.06 10.29 -22.62
N ARG A 476 -24.68 9.03 -22.45
CA ARG A 476 -24.52 8.40 -21.14
C ARG A 476 -23.62 9.22 -20.23
N SER A 477 -24.19 9.69 -19.12
CA SER A 477 -23.49 10.48 -18.10
C SER A 477 -22.87 11.80 -18.59
N VAL A 478 -23.07 12.22 -19.85
CA VAL A 478 -22.50 13.44 -20.45
C VAL A 478 -23.52 14.14 -21.33
N TRP A 479 -23.78 15.42 -21.06
CA TRP A 479 -24.58 16.30 -21.92
C TRP A 479 -23.71 17.42 -22.45
N ALA A 480 -23.55 17.50 -23.78
CA ALA A 480 -22.73 18.51 -24.45
C ALA A 480 -23.61 19.39 -25.36
N THR A 481 -23.39 20.70 -25.28
CA THR A 481 -24.06 21.71 -26.12
C THR A 481 -23.02 22.69 -26.69
N GLY A 482 -23.14 23.09 -27.95
CA GLY A 482 -22.16 24.01 -28.55
C GLY A 482 -22.22 24.17 -30.07
N ASP A 483 -21.20 24.82 -30.60
CA ASP A 483 -21.01 25.08 -32.03
C ASP A 483 -19.56 24.73 -32.45
N PHE A 484 -19.35 24.43 -33.73
CA PHE A 484 -18.01 24.31 -34.32
C PHE A 484 -17.94 24.96 -35.72
N ARG A 485 -16.72 25.30 -36.14
CA ARG A 485 -16.40 25.67 -37.52
C ARG A 485 -15.08 25.03 -37.94
N TYR A 486 -15.14 24.19 -38.96
CA TYR A 486 -13.97 23.79 -39.72
C TYR A 486 -13.87 24.67 -40.98
N PHE A 487 -12.65 25.10 -41.32
CA PHE A 487 -12.35 25.82 -42.56
C PHE A 487 -11.03 25.31 -43.14
N GLN A 488 -11.07 24.72 -44.33
CA GLN A 488 -9.90 24.35 -45.12
C GLN A 488 -9.77 25.36 -46.27
N PRO A 489 -8.76 26.25 -46.26
CA PRO A 489 -8.45 27.12 -47.40
C PRO A 489 -8.18 26.30 -48.67
N THR A 490 -8.36 26.92 -49.85
CA THR A 490 -7.88 26.34 -51.13
C THR A 490 -6.36 26.19 -51.13
N ASP A 491 -5.66 27.22 -50.63
CA ASP A 491 -4.21 27.26 -50.42
C ASP A 491 -3.94 27.66 -48.96
N GLY A 492 -3.35 26.76 -48.17
CA GLY A 492 -3.01 27.00 -46.76
C GLY A 492 -3.55 25.93 -45.80
N ASP A 493 -3.16 26.08 -44.53
CA ASP A 493 -3.53 25.15 -43.44
C ASP A 493 -5.01 25.23 -43.05
N PRO A 494 -5.65 24.10 -42.68
CA PRO A 494 -6.98 24.13 -42.12
C PRO A 494 -7.02 24.80 -40.74
N TRP A 495 -8.19 25.30 -40.38
CA TRP A 495 -8.52 25.80 -39.05
C TRP A 495 -9.78 25.11 -38.53
N LEU A 496 -9.71 24.57 -37.32
CA LEU A 496 -10.85 24.07 -36.56
C LEU A 496 -11.07 24.96 -35.34
N GLY A 497 -12.30 25.47 -35.19
CA GLY A 497 -12.79 26.10 -33.98
C GLY A 497 -13.93 25.27 -33.37
N ILE A 498 -13.87 24.99 -32.07
CA ILE A 498 -14.97 24.38 -31.30
C ILE A 498 -15.17 25.21 -30.03
N LEU A 499 -16.43 25.48 -29.68
CA LEU A 499 -16.80 25.98 -28.36
C LEU A 499 -18.01 25.18 -27.87
N ALA A 500 -17.83 24.42 -26.78
CA ALA A 500 -18.90 23.60 -26.22
C ALA A 500 -18.91 23.63 -24.68
N GLY A 501 -20.11 23.76 -24.11
CA GLY A 501 -20.39 23.52 -22.71
C GLY A 501 -20.81 22.06 -22.51
N ILE A 502 -20.19 21.39 -21.53
CA ILE A 502 -20.34 19.98 -21.22
C ILE A 502 -20.73 19.88 -19.74
N SER A 503 -21.71 19.03 -19.41
CA SER A 503 -22.10 18.72 -18.04
C SER A 503 -22.16 17.21 -17.81
N THR A 504 -21.77 16.74 -16.63
CA THR A 504 -21.78 15.32 -16.26
C THR A 504 -22.30 15.12 -14.84
N HIS A 505 -23.24 14.20 -14.68
CA HIS A 505 -23.72 13.75 -13.36
C HIS A 505 -22.93 12.57 -12.79
N ASN A 506 -21.96 12.04 -13.54
CA ASN A 506 -21.17 10.88 -13.12
C ASN A 506 -19.84 10.78 -13.89
N GLY A 507 -18.78 11.35 -13.32
CA GLY A 507 -17.42 11.28 -13.84
C GLY A 507 -16.86 9.85 -13.95
N ALA A 508 -17.45 8.84 -13.31
CA ALA A 508 -17.00 7.45 -13.42
C ALA A 508 -17.24 6.81 -14.82
N ASP A 509 -18.01 7.47 -15.70
CA ASP A 509 -18.14 7.10 -17.12
C ASP A 509 -17.17 7.89 -18.03
N ALA A 510 -16.33 8.79 -17.50
CA ALA A 510 -15.46 9.68 -18.30
C ALA A 510 -14.47 8.92 -19.21
N TRP A 511 -14.03 7.73 -18.81
CA TRP A 511 -13.16 6.84 -19.60
C TRP A 511 -13.71 6.48 -20.98
N ARG A 512 -15.03 6.60 -21.19
CA ARG A 512 -15.70 6.40 -22.49
C ARG A 512 -15.43 7.53 -23.48
N TYR A 513 -15.05 8.70 -22.98
CA TYR A 513 -14.96 9.97 -23.70
C TYR A 513 -13.51 10.47 -23.83
N PHE A 514 -12.52 9.71 -23.34
CA PHE A 514 -11.10 10.00 -23.54
C PHE A 514 -10.62 9.48 -24.91
N PRO A 515 -10.14 10.32 -25.83
CA PRO A 515 -9.59 9.89 -27.12
C PRO A 515 -8.21 9.26 -26.93
N GLU A 516 -8.12 7.94 -26.90
CA GLU A 516 -6.89 7.19 -26.56
C GLU A 516 -5.78 7.39 -27.60
N ASN A 517 -6.14 7.65 -28.86
CA ASN A 517 -5.21 8.00 -29.92
C ASN A 517 -4.58 9.40 -29.81
N LEU A 518 -5.11 10.27 -28.93
CA LEU A 518 -4.61 11.62 -28.67
C LEU A 518 -4.00 11.77 -27.28
N MET A 519 -4.55 11.07 -26.28
CA MET A 519 -4.10 11.13 -24.88
C MET A 519 -3.01 10.11 -24.54
N GLY A 520 -2.82 9.07 -25.36
CA GLY A 520 -1.91 7.97 -25.07
C GLY A 520 -2.51 6.95 -24.10
N LYS A 521 -2.04 5.69 -24.21
CA LYS A 521 -2.64 4.56 -23.49
C LYS A 521 -2.53 4.69 -21.96
N GLU A 522 -1.34 5.02 -21.47
CA GLU A 522 -1.04 5.01 -20.02
C GLU A 522 -1.82 6.10 -19.27
N LEU A 523 -1.93 7.30 -19.84
CA LEU A 523 -2.75 8.37 -19.29
C LEU A 523 -4.23 8.00 -19.23
N VAL A 524 -4.77 7.37 -20.28
CA VAL A 524 -6.17 6.92 -20.28
C VAL A 524 -6.38 5.78 -19.29
N ASP A 525 -5.45 4.84 -19.16
CA ASP A 525 -5.51 3.80 -18.12
C ASP A 525 -5.48 4.41 -16.71
N TYR A 526 -4.59 5.38 -16.44
CA TYR A 526 -4.51 6.08 -15.17
C TYR A 526 -5.81 6.84 -14.85
N LEU A 527 -6.28 7.72 -15.74
CA LEU A 527 -7.48 8.53 -15.50
C LEU A 527 -8.75 7.67 -15.38
N SER A 528 -8.82 6.53 -16.08
CA SER A 528 -9.91 5.56 -15.95
C SER A 528 -9.96 4.88 -14.58
N GLY A 529 -8.80 4.63 -13.96
CA GLY A 529 -8.72 4.09 -12.59
C GLY A 529 -8.89 5.15 -11.50
N ALA A 530 -8.42 6.37 -11.77
CA ALA A 530 -8.40 7.48 -10.82
C ALA A 530 -9.77 8.14 -10.64
N ILE A 531 -10.51 8.45 -11.72
CA ILE A 531 -11.80 9.15 -11.65
C ILE A 531 -12.93 8.14 -11.39
N GLN A 532 -13.20 7.88 -10.11
CA GLN A 532 -14.19 6.88 -9.66
C GLN A 532 -15.59 7.45 -9.40
N GLY A 533 -15.79 8.76 -9.61
CA GLY A 533 -17.07 9.44 -9.45
C GLY A 533 -16.91 10.94 -9.27
N GLY A 534 -18.03 11.66 -9.35
CA GLY A 534 -18.11 13.13 -9.25
C GLY A 534 -19.09 13.70 -10.28
N GLU A 535 -19.36 14.99 -10.18
CA GLU A 535 -20.25 15.74 -11.08
C GLU A 535 -19.59 17.04 -11.53
N ALA A 536 -19.90 17.55 -12.72
CA ALA A 536 -19.42 18.85 -13.19
C ALA A 536 -20.48 19.51 -14.07
N ASP A 537 -20.86 20.74 -13.74
CA ASP A 537 -21.71 21.59 -14.58
C ASP A 537 -20.86 22.60 -15.34
N ASN A 538 -21.21 22.87 -16.60
CA ASN A 538 -20.56 23.87 -17.45
C ASN A 538 -19.03 23.71 -17.59
N ALA A 539 -18.54 22.47 -17.64
CA ALA A 539 -17.20 22.21 -18.15
C ALA A 539 -17.09 22.74 -19.58
N THR A 540 -15.98 23.39 -19.93
CA THR A 540 -15.85 24.13 -21.20
C THR A 540 -14.77 23.52 -22.06
N LEU A 541 -15.12 23.10 -23.28
CA LEU A 541 -14.20 22.73 -24.35
C LEU A 541 -13.99 23.95 -25.27
N VAL A 542 -12.72 24.36 -25.40
CA VAL A 542 -12.24 25.28 -26.43
C VAL A 542 -11.26 24.53 -27.33
N TYR A 543 -11.47 24.64 -28.64
CA TYR A 543 -10.51 24.22 -29.66
C TYR A 543 -10.36 25.36 -30.67
N GLY A 544 -9.13 25.70 -31.06
CA GLY A 544 -8.86 26.76 -32.02
C GLY A 544 -7.46 26.65 -32.62
N GLY A 545 -7.34 25.99 -33.78
CA GLY A 545 -6.04 25.82 -34.45
C GLY A 545 -6.09 24.88 -35.66
N ASN A 546 -4.92 24.56 -36.21
CA ASN A 546 -4.78 23.56 -37.28
C ASN A 546 -4.89 22.14 -36.70
N PRO A 547 -5.89 21.31 -37.07
CA PRO A 547 -6.03 19.97 -36.50
C PRO A 547 -4.90 18.98 -36.86
N HIS A 548 -4.04 19.31 -37.84
CA HIS A 548 -2.84 18.52 -38.15
C HIS A 548 -1.62 18.85 -37.27
N LEU A 549 -1.67 19.95 -36.51
CA LEU A 549 -0.61 20.38 -35.59
C LEU A 549 -0.99 20.17 -34.11
N PHE A 550 -2.02 19.37 -33.84
CA PHE A 550 -2.40 19.00 -32.48
C PHE A 550 -1.49 17.85 -31.97
N PRO A 551 -0.96 17.90 -30.73
CA PRO A 551 -1.09 18.98 -29.75
C PRO A 551 -0.19 20.20 -30.04
N TYR A 552 -0.67 21.40 -29.67
CA TYR A 552 -0.05 22.68 -30.03
C TYR A 552 1.18 23.04 -29.18
N LEU A 553 2.31 22.40 -29.47
CA LEU A 553 3.56 22.57 -28.72
C LEU A 553 4.27 23.92 -28.95
N HIS A 554 3.93 24.69 -29.99
CA HIS A 554 4.61 25.94 -30.34
C HIS A 554 3.65 27.14 -30.50
N ASN A 555 2.44 27.04 -29.94
CA ASN A 555 1.36 28.06 -29.99
C ASN A 555 0.69 28.21 -31.38
N GLU A 556 0.63 27.13 -32.16
CA GLU A 556 -0.07 27.04 -33.46
C GLU A 556 -1.60 26.96 -33.32
N GLY A 557 -2.09 26.89 -32.08
CA GLY A 557 -3.49 26.85 -31.69
C GLY A 557 -3.66 26.78 -30.17
N GLN A 558 -4.91 26.66 -29.74
CA GLN A 558 -5.32 26.42 -28.35
C GLN A 558 -6.25 25.21 -28.30
N PHE A 559 -5.97 24.27 -27.40
CA PHE A 559 -6.92 23.27 -26.92
C PHE A 559 -7.01 23.38 -25.40
N GLU A 560 -8.22 23.50 -24.87
CA GLU A 560 -8.48 23.66 -23.44
C GLU A 560 -9.77 22.92 -23.07
N VAL A 561 -9.73 22.05 -22.06
CA VAL A 561 -10.93 21.43 -21.46
C VAL A 561 -10.94 21.69 -19.97
N TYR A 562 -11.68 22.74 -19.59
CA TYR A 562 -11.83 23.16 -18.20
C TYR A 562 -13.00 22.41 -17.54
N VAL A 563 -12.73 21.55 -16.56
CA VAL A 563 -13.72 20.69 -15.88
C VAL A 563 -13.77 21.02 -14.37
N PRO A 564 -14.79 21.75 -13.89
CA PRO A 564 -14.94 22.08 -12.47
C PRO A 564 -15.59 20.91 -11.69
N LEU A 565 -14.88 19.78 -11.56
CA LEU A 565 -15.39 18.55 -10.92
C LEU A 565 -15.67 18.72 -9.42
N ARG A 566 -16.85 18.29 -8.96
CA ARG A 566 -17.34 18.40 -7.59
C ARG A 566 -17.78 17.05 -7.04
N ASN A 567 -17.80 16.96 -5.71
CA ASN A 567 -18.20 15.76 -4.96
C ASN A 567 -17.49 14.46 -5.44
N ALA A 568 -16.25 14.61 -5.92
CA ALA A 568 -15.55 13.55 -6.63
C ALA A 568 -15.03 12.46 -5.70
N LYS A 569 -14.88 11.26 -6.26
CA LYS A 569 -14.08 10.18 -5.69
C LYS A 569 -12.87 9.95 -6.58
N PHE A 570 -11.67 10.16 -6.04
CA PHE A 570 -10.43 10.18 -6.81
C PHE A 570 -9.34 9.29 -6.20
N ALA A 571 -9.00 8.20 -6.89
CA ALA A 571 -7.95 7.27 -6.51
C ALA A 571 -6.62 7.66 -7.18
N PHE A 572 -5.89 8.58 -6.56
CA PHE A 572 -4.66 9.15 -7.13
C PHE A 572 -3.51 8.15 -7.30
N GLN A 573 -3.53 7.01 -6.59
CA GLN A 573 -2.52 5.95 -6.67
C GLN A 573 -3.18 4.59 -6.34
N PRO A 574 -2.85 3.48 -7.05
CA PRO A 574 -3.28 2.14 -6.68
C PRO A 574 -2.83 1.73 -5.26
N ASP A 575 -3.63 0.89 -4.60
CA ASP A 575 -3.41 0.42 -3.21
C ASP A 575 -3.34 1.52 -2.13
N TRP A 576 -3.74 2.77 -2.43
CA TRP A 576 -3.92 3.84 -1.44
C TRP A 576 -5.43 4.20 -1.28
N PRO A 577 -5.86 4.72 -0.12
CA PRO A 577 -7.25 5.13 0.07
C PRO A 577 -7.62 6.30 -0.85
N ALA A 578 -8.69 6.11 -1.64
CA ALA A 578 -9.22 7.15 -2.53
C ALA A 578 -9.69 8.39 -1.77
N LEU A 579 -9.51 9.55 -2.38
CA LEU A 579 -9.98 10.84 -1.87
C LEU A 579 -11.50 10.94 -2.10
N GLU A 580 -12.27 11.23 -1.06
CA GLU A 580 -13.74 11.32 -1.12
C GLU A 580 -14.24 12.74 -0.86
N ASN A 581 -15.35 13.12 -1.53
CA ASN A 581 -15.91 14.47 -1.50
C ASN A 581 -14.92 15.54 -2.01
N LEU A 582 -14.08 15.17 -2.98
CA LEU A 582 -13.07 16.04 -3.55
C LEU A 582 -13.72 17.06 -4.50
N ASN A 583 -13.49 18.35 -4.25
CA ASN A 583 -13.75 19.40 -5.22
C ASN A 583 -12.43 19.76 -5.90
N ILE A 584 -12.30 19.43 -7.19
CA ILE A 584 -11.08 19.61 -7.97
C ILE A 584 -11.43 20.21 -9.32
N THR A 585 -10.70 21.22 -9.76
CA THR A 585 -10.75 21.66 -11.16
C THR A 585 -9.70 20.87 -11.92
N LEU A 586 -10.10 20.22 -13.02
CA LEU A 586 -9.21 19.60 -14.00
C LEU A 586 -9.15 20.54 -15.22
N ASP A 587 -7.98 20.74 -15.79
CA ASP A 587 -7.72 21.73 -16.84
C ASP A 587 -6.76 21.12 -17.85
N PHE A 588 -7.31 20.55 -18.93
CA PHE A 588 -6.53 19.87 -19.97
C PHE A 588 -6.13 20.89 -21.04
N ILE A 589 -4.88 21.32 -21.07
CA ILE A 589 -4.37 22.33 -22.01
C ILE A 589 -3.37 21.66 -22.96
N ASN A 590 -3.67 21.63 -24.26
CA ASN A 590 -2.87 20.94 -25.29
C ASN A 590 -2.50 19.49 -24.88
N ASP A 591 -1.22 19.23 -24.61
CA ASP A 591 -0.61 17.95 -24.19
C ASP A 591 -0.40 17.81 -22.67
N GLY A 592 -1.00 18.68 -21.85
CA GLY A 592 -0.87 18.63 -20.40
C GLY A 592 -2.20 18.73 -19.66
N LEU A 593 -2.20 18.26 -18.40
CA LEU A 593 -3.32 18.32 -17.48
C LEU A 593 -2.89 18.99 -16.17
N TRP A 594 -3.47 20.14 -15.88
CA TRP A 594 -3.34 20.85 -14.61
C TRP A 594 -4.57 20.59 -13.75
N MET A 595 -4.36 20.32 -12.47
CA MET A 595 -5.42 19.99 -11.54
C MET A 595 -5.23 20.76 -10.24
N LYS A 596 -6.31 21.34 -9.70
CA LYS A 596 -6.25 22.16 -8.49
C LYS A 596 -7.41 21.89 -7.54
N SER A 597 -7.10 21.73 -6.25
CA SER A 597 -8.08 21.70 -5.15
C SER A 597 -7.62 22.56 -3.98
N ASP A 598 -8.49 23.45 -3.49
CA ASP A 598 -8.12 24.35 -2.39
C ASP A 598 -7.93 23.60 -1.05
N ALA A 599 -8.72 22.54 -0.82
CA ALA A 599 -8.56 21.62 0.32
C ALA A 599 -9.18 20.23 0.08
N VAL A 600 -8.50 19.18 0.55
CA VAL A 600 -8.99 17.80 0.58
C VAL A 600 -8.67 17.13 1.93
N LYS A 601 -9.53 16.21 2.37
CA LYS A 601 -9.32 15.41 3.58
C LYS A 601 -8.64 14.09 3.22
N LEU A 602 -7.62 13.71 4.00
CA LEU A 602 -6.82 12.50 3.81
C LEU A 602 -6.52 11.92 5.20
N GLY A 603 -7.04 10.74 5.52
CA GLY A 603 -6.75 10.04 6.79
C GLY A 603 -7.13 10.75 8.10
N GLY A 604 -7.80 11.91 8.06
CA GLY A 604 -8.05 12.77 9.21
C GLY A 604 -7.16 14.02 9.29
N VAL A 605 -6.16 14.15 8.41
CA VAL A 605 -5.47 15.42 8.14
C VAL A 605 -6.12 16.13 6.94
N THR A 606 -5.80 17.43 6.76
CA THR A 606 -6.29 18.25 5.63
C THR A 606 -5.12 18.73 4.79
N ALA A 607 -5.05 18.25 3.55
CA ALA A 607 -4.20 18.79 2.50
C ALA A 607 -4.85 20.06 1.93
N LYS A 608 -4.05 21.10 1.67
CA LYS A 608 -4.47 22.42 1.17
C LYS A 608 -3.57 22.85 0.01
N ASN A 609 -4.02 23.82 -0.78
CA ASN A 609 -3.29 24.32 -1.94
C ASN A 609 -2.83 23.18 -2.88
N LEU A 610 -3.65 22.14 -3.03
CA LEU A 610 -3.26 20.96 -3.79
C LEU A 610 -3.21 21.32 -5.27
N THR A 611 -2.02 21.19 -5.85
CA THR A 611 -1.78 21.30 -7.28
C THR A 611 -1.19 20.00 -7.78
N ALA A 612 -1.84 19.39 -8.77
CA ALA A 612 -1.42 18.14 -9.39
C ALA A 612 -1.30 18.36 -10.90
N ILE A 613 -0.18 18.00 -11.52
CA ILE A 613 0.15 18.39 -12.90
C ILE A 613 0.76 17.19 -13.65
N ILE A 614 0.22 16.89 -14.82
CA ILE A 614 0.85 16.08 -15.86
C ILE A 614 1.31 17.06 -16.94
N PRO A 615 2.58 17.49 -16.97
CA PRO A 615 3.02 18.65 -17.75
C PRO A 615 3.25 18.37 -19.24
N ASP A 616 3.19 17.09 -19.64
CA ASP A 616 3.36 16.57 -21.00
C ASP A 616 2.94 15.09 -20.93
N TYR A 617 1.95 14.68 -21.73
CA TYR A 617 1.43 13.30 -21.72
C TYR A 617 2.48 12.26 -22.12
N SER A 618 3.48 12.62 -22.93
CA SER A 618 4.59 11.74 -23.34
C SER A 618 5.70 11.58 -22.29
N LYS A 619 5.65 12.34 -21.19
CA LYS A 619 6.55 12.18 -20.03
C LYS A 619 6.00 11.25 -18.96
N GLU A 620 4.75 10.78 -19.11
CA GLU A 620 4.12 9.71 -18.31
C GLU A 620 4.36 9.89 -16.79
N LYS A 621 4.19 11.14 -16.31
CA LYS A 621 4.43 11.55 -14.92
C LYS A 621 3.38 12.52 -14.41
N LEU A 622 2.83 12.19 -13.24
CA LEU A 622 1.99 13.05 -12.43
C LEU A 622 2.79 13.60 -11.23
N LEU A 623 2.94 14.92 -11.18
CA LEU A 623 3.56 15.66 -10.09
C LEU A 623 2.46 16.21 -9.16
N ILE A 624 2.53 15.99 -7.85
CA ILE A 624 1.54 16.52 -6.89
C ILE A 624 2.23 17.27 -5.76
N ASP A 625 1.91 18.55 -5.59
CA ASP A 625 2.35 19.40 -4.48
C ASP A 625 1.16 19.81 -3.60
N SER A 626 1.31 19.74 -2.27
CA SER A 626 0.27 20.21 -1.32
C SER A 626 0.81 20.51 0.08
N ASP A 627 0.20 21.50 0.75
CA ASP A 627 0.45 21.83 2.15
C ASP A 627 -0.50 21.02 3.07
N ILE A 628 0.02 20.00 3.74
CA ILE A 628 -0.71 19.13 4.67
C ILE A 628 -0.70 19.71 6.09
N SER A 629 -1.86 19.70 6.76
CA SER A 629 -2.02 20.16 8.14
C SER A 629 -3.02 19.30 8.91
N GLY A 630 -2.68 18.91 10.14
CA GLY A 630 -3.60 18.19 11.03
C GLY A 630 -2.91 17.51 12.23
N PRO A 631 -3.67 16.79 13.08
CA PRO A 631 -3.12 16.18 14.28
C PRO A 631 -2.17 15.02 13.94
N GLY A 632 -0.97 15.01 14.51
CA GLY A 632 0.05 13.98 14.25
C GLY A 632 -0.41 12.55 14.53
N SER A 633 -1.36 12.38 15.45
CA SER A 633 -1.98 11.09 15.78
C SER A 633 -2.84 10.49 14.67
N ALA A 634 -3.26 11.27 13.67
CA ALA A 634 -4.00 10.79 12.48
C ALA A 634 -3.07 10.27 11.37
N VAL A 635 -1.78 10.63 11.39
CA VAL A 635 -0.82 10.27 10.33
C VAL A 635 -0.53 8.77 10.31
N GLY A 636 -0.24 8.18 11.47
CA GLY A 636 0.06 6.74 11.59
C GLY A 636 -1.06 5.82 11.10
N PRO A 637 -2.33 6.01 11.52
CA PRO A 637 -3.46 5.23 11.03
C PRO A 637 -3.63 5.21 9.51
N TYR A 638 -3.41 6.33 8.81
CA TYR A 638 -3.58 6.40 7.34
C TYR A 638 -2.65 5.43 6.60
N PHE A 639 -1.39 5.30 7.04
CA PHE A 639 -0.42 4.41 6.38
C PHE A 639 -0.70 2.92 6.56
N LYS A 640 -1.65 2.50 7.42
CA LYS A 640 -2.02 1.08 7.63
C LYS A 640 -2.74 0.44 6.46
N ASP A 641 -3.35 1.29 5.63
CA ASP A 641 -4.10 0.94 4.42
C ASP A 641 -3.33 1.37 3.15
N THR A 642 -1.99 1.37 3.21
CA THR A 642 -1.07 1.68 2.10
C THR A 642 0.06 0.64 2.02
N PRO A 643 0.81 0.56 0.90
CA PRO A 643 2.01 -0.27 0.80
C PRO A 643 3.13 0.06 1.81
N LEU A 644 3.08 1.22 2.49
CA LEU A 644 4.06 1.64 3.51
C LEU A 644 3.76 1.10 4.92
N LYS A 645 2.76 0.24 5.06
CA LYS A 645 2.34 -0.39 6.32
C LYS A 645 3.49 -1.09 7.06
N ASP A 646 4.21 -1.98 6.38
CA ASP A 646 5.22 -2.86 6.99
C ASP A 646 6.51 -2.11 7.37
N SER A 647 6.65 -0.84 6.99
CA SER A 647 7.79 0.03 7.32
C SER A 647 7.37 1.24 8.17
N LEU A 648 6.71 2.22 7.56
CA LEU A 648 6.41 3.51 8.18
C LEU A 648 5.32 3.38 9.26
N SER A 649 4.26 2.59 9.03
CA SER A 649 3.25 2.40 10.07
C SER A 649 3.77 1.58 11.26
N ALA A 650 4.67 0.63 11.04
CA ALA A 650 5.29 -0.13 12.12
C ALA A 650 6.12 0.78 13.04
N ALA A 651 6.87 1.73 12.47
CA ALA A 651 7.60 2.74 13.23
C ALA A 651 6.66 3.70 13.99
N LEU A 652 5.60 4.20 13.34
CA LEU A 652 4.62 5.13 13.94
C LEU A 652 3.71 4.47 14.99
N ASP A 653 3.57 3.14 15.00
CA ASP A 653 2.91 2.43 16.10
C ASP A 653 3.74 2.46 17.39
N GLU A 654 5.09 2.47 17.33
CA GLU A 654 5.96 2.59 18.52
C GLU A 654 6.30 4.04 18.89
N LEU A 655 6.32 4.94 17.91
CA LEU A 655 6.71 6.35 18.00
C LEU A 655 5.50 7.27 17.73
N GLN A 656 4.71 7.55 18.78
CA GLN A 656 3.45 8.29 18.62
C GLN A 656 3.66 9.80 18.76
N ILE A 657 3.45 10.54 17.66
CA ILE A 657 3.50 11.99 17.59
C ILE A 657 2.14 12.59 17.99
N GLY A 658 2.16 13.57 18.91
CA GLY A 658 1.00 14.35 19.34
C GLY A 658 1.20 15.85 19.12
N GLY A 659 0.08 16.59 19.17
CA GLY A 659 0.01 17.97 18.66
C GLY A 659 -0.21 18.01 17.14
N ASP A 660 -0.46 19.20 16.61
CA ASP A 660 -0.62 19.40 15.16
C ASP A 660 0.73 19.33 14.44
N VAL A 661 0.71 18.78 13.23
CA VAL A 661 1.86 18.64 12.34
C VAL A 661 1.51 19.32 11.03
N ASN A 662 2.44 20.15 10.53
CA ASN A 662 2.35 20.75 9.20
C ASN A 662 3.45 20.16 8.32
N ALA A 663 3.14 19.85 7.07
CA ALA A 663 4.12 19.35 6.11
C ALA A 663 3.83 19.89 4.71
N ARG A 664 4.86 20.04 3.87
CA ARG A 664 4.68 20.13 2.42
C ARG A 664 4.99 18.77 1.81
N LEU A 665 4.04 18.20 1.08
CA LEU A 665 4.19 16.96 0.33
C LEU A 665 4.44 17.27 -1.14
N HIS A 666 5.41 16.58 -1.73
CA HIS A 666 5.66 16.53 -3.17
C HIS A 666 5.71 15.06 -3.61
N LEU A 667 4.82 14.64 -4.53
CA LEU A 667 4.80 13.31 -5.11
C LEU A 667 5.24 13.38 -6.58
N ASP A 668 6.13 12.49 -6.99
CA ASP A 668 6.41 12.15 -8.38
C ASP A 668 5.87 10.73 -8.64
N ILE A 669 4.76 10.63 -9.36
CA ILE A 669 4.05 9.40 -9.70
C ILE A 669 4.25 9.11 -11.20
N PRO A 670 5.11 8.14 -11.58
CA PRO A 670 5.15 7.59 -12.92
C PRO A 670 3.83 6.88 -13.28
N LEU A 671 3.38 7.03 -14.53
CA LEU A 671 2.20 6.35 -15.07
C LEU A 671 2.52 4.96 -15.64
N ASP A 672 3.80 4.72 -15.97
CA ASP A 672 4.37 3.44 -16.44
C ASP A 672 4.35 2.30 -15.39
N GLY A 673 3.87 2.59 -14.18
CA GLY A 673 3.81 1.65 -13.05
C GLY A 673 5.12 1.50 -12.27
N THR A 674 6.15 2.30 -12.56
CA THR A 674 7.37 2.35 -11.72
C THR A 674 7.12 3.06 -10.38
N MET A 675 8.04 2.91 -9.42
CA MET A 675 7.79 3.34 -8.04
C MET A 675 7.63 4.87 -7.91
N THR A 676 6.47 5.28 -7.41
CA THR A 676 6.22 6.63 -6.88
C THR A 676 7.32 7.07 -5.93
N THR A 677 7.79 8.31 -6.08
CA THR A 677 8.67 8.96 -5.13
C THR A 677 7.92 10.04 -4.36
N ALA A 678 7.64 9.77 -3.08
CA ALA A 678 7.10 10.75 -2.14
C ALA A 678 8.25 11.50 -1.45
N LYS A 679 8.16 12.83 -1.39
CA LYS A 679 9.09 13.70 -0.67
C LYS A 679 8.32 14.71 0.16
N GLY A 680 8.92 15.24 1.20
CA GLY A 680 8.32 16.37 1.89
C GLY A 680 9.12 16.94 3.04
N ASP A 681 8.78 18.17 3.42
CA ASP A 681 9.33 18.89 4.57
C ASP A 681 8.26 18.99 5.66
N VAL A 682 8.54 18.40 6.83
CA VAL A 682 7.67 18.37 7.99
C VAL A 682 8.18 19.35 9.04
N GLN A 683 7.30 20.23 9.52
CA GLN A 683 7.59 21.17 10.60
C GLN A 683 6.84 20.78 11.87
N LEU A 684 7.60 20.59 12.95
CA LEU A 684 7.12 20.34 14.30
C LEU A 684 7.18 21.64 15.11
N ASN A 685 6.12 21.93 15.86
CA ASN A 685 6.01 23.10 16.72
C ASN A 685 5.29 22.73 18.02
N ASN A 686 6.04 22.67 19.13
CA ASN A 686 5.53 22.29 20.44
C ASN A 686 4.85 20.90 20.49
N ASN A 687 5.28 19.96 19.65
CA ASN A 687 4.73 18.61 19.59
C ASN A 687 5.16 17.77 20.80
N THR A 688 4.50 16.63 20.98
CA THR A 688 4.93 15.57 21.91
C THR A 688 5.29 14.32 21.12
N LEU A 689 6.30 13.56 21.58
CA LEU A 689 6.65 12.26 21.02
C LEU A 689 6.70 11.23 22.15
N LEU A 690 5.75 10.29 22.16
CA LEU A 690 5.72 9.15 23.07
C LEU A 690 6.50 7.99 22.45
N ILE A 691 7.55 7.55 23.14
CA ILE A 691 8.34 6.37 22.82
C ILE A 691 7.82 5.21 23.67
N LYS A 692 6.97 4.35 23.09
CA LYS A 692 6.28 3.27 23.83
C LYS A 692 7.23 2.31 24.57
N PRO A 693 8.33 1.79 23.98
CA PRO A 693 9.21 0.85 24.67
C PRO A 693 9.89 1.41 25.92
N LEU A 694 10.04 2.75 26.00
CA LEU A 694 10.62 3.45 27.14
C LEU A 694 9.56 3.98 28.12
N SER A 695 8.26 3.88 27.78
CA SER A 695 7.15 4.54 28.46
C SER A 695 7.43 6.03 28.74
N SER A 696 8.11 6.70 27.79
CA SER A 696 8.70 8.02 27.99
C SER A 696 8.26 9.00 26.90
N THR A 697 7.93 10.23 27.30
CA THR A 697 7.44 11.27 26.40
C THR A 697 8.44 12.41 26.31
N LEU A 698 8.84 12.75 25.09
CA LEU A 698 9.51 14.01 24.78
C LEU A 698 8.44 15.08 24.60
N SER A 699 8.68 16.26 25.16
CA SER A 699 7.74 17.39 25.17
C SER A 699 8.34 18.62 24.51
N ASN A 700 7.49 19.56 24.07
CA ASN A 700 7.89 20.81 23.42
C ASN A 700 8.74 20.60 22.13
N LEU A 701 8.58 19.46 21.46
CA LEU A 701 9.37 19.05 20.30
C LEU A 701 9.14 20.02 19.13
N THR A 702 10.20 20.73 18.75
CA THR A 702 10.13 21.86 17.80
C THR A 702 11.34 21.85 16.86
N GLY A 703 11.10 21.96 15.56
CA GLY A 703 12.12 21.92 14.51
C GLY A 703 11.56 21.40 13.19
N LYS A 704 12.41 20.89 12.30
CA LYS A 704 12.01 20.34 11.00
C LYS A 704 12.70 19.03 10.68
N PHE A 705 12.04 18.20 9.87
CA PHE A 705 12.68 17.08 9.19
C PHE A 705 12.09 16.92 7.79
N SER A 706 12.91 16.46 6.85
CA SER A 706 12.46 16.07 5.52
C SER A 706 12.42 14.56 5.37
N PHE A 707 11.74 14.08 4.33
CA PHE A 707 11.71 12.67 3.96
C PHE A 707 11.77 12.47 2.45
N VAL A 708 12.29 11.31 2.04
CA VAL A 708 12.20 10.75 0.69
C VAL A 708 11.82 9.27 0.83
N ASN A 709 10.59 8.93 0.45
CA ASN A 709 9.95 7.64 0.72
C ASN A 709 10.03 7.27 2.21
N GLY A 710 10.78 6.22 2.57
CA GLY A 710 10.99 5.81 3.96
C GLY A 710 12.19 6.45 4.66
N ASP A 711 13.06 7.16 3.92
CA ASP A 711 14.31 7.72 4.44
C ASP A 711 14.06 9.18 4.91
N LEU A 712 14.10 9.38 6.23
CA LEU A 712 13.89 10.67 6.89
C LEU A 712 15.25 11.30 7.26
N THR A 713 15.32 12.62 7.37
CA THR A 713 16.49 13.35 7.91
C THR A 713 16.04 14.65 8.57
N SER A 714 16.46 14.90 9.82
CA SER A 714 16.06 16.09 10.57
C SER A 714 17.13 17.18 10.60
N GLU A 715 16.67 18.42 10.70
CA GLU A 715 17.46 19.49 11.32
C GLU A 715 17.60 19.22 12.84
N PRO A 716 18.48 19.92 13.57
CA PRO A 716 18.56 19.82 15.03
C PRO A 716 17.27 20.28 15.72
N LEU A 717 16.43 19.32 16.11
CA LEU A 717 15.18 19.51 16.83
C LEU A 717 15.47 19.87 18.29
N LYS A 718 14.68 20.76 18.87
CA LYS A 718 14.73 21.08 20.31
C LYS A 718 13.56 20.42 21.02
N ALA A 719 13.83 19.79 22.15
CA ALA A 719 12.83 19.14 22.98
C ALA A 719 13.14 19.31 24.48
N THR A 720 12.18 18.94 25.32
CA THR A 720 12.33 18.78 26.76
C THR A 720 12.09 17.31 27.12
N TRP A 721 13.09 16.65 27.69
CA TRP A 721 13.09 15.25 28.10
C TRP A 721 13.63 15.14 29.53
N PHE A 722 13.03 14.30 30.38
CA PHE A 722 13.31 14.26 31.84
C PHE A 722 13.36 15.64 32.53
N LYS A 723 12.48 16.57 32.12
CA LYS A 723 12.43 17.97 32.60
C LYS A 723 13.72 18.79 32.34
N GLN A 724 14.54 18.37 31.39
CA GLN A 724 15.76 19.06 30.94
C GLN A 724 15.70 19.31 29.42
N PRO A 725 16.35 20.37 28.91
CA PRO A 725 16.44 20.61 27.47
C PRO A 725 17.34 19.56 26.81
N VAL A 726 16.99 19.13 25.61
CA VAL A 726 17.82 18.27 24.76
C VAL A 726 17.68 18.71 23.30
N THR A 727 18.78 18.68 22.57
CA THR A 727 18.79 18.83 21.11
C THR A 727 18.95 17.44 20.49
N ILE A 728 18.18 17.17 19.44
CA ILE A 728 18.05 15.85 18.82
C ILE A 728 18.11 16.04 17.31
N ASP A 729 19.00 15.34 16.63
CA ASP A 729 18.90 15.15 15.19
C ASP A 729 18.79 13.66 14.87
N PHE A 730 18.07 13.32 13.80
CA PHE A 730 17.88 11.94 13.40
C PHE A 730 17.91 11.75 11.89
N ASN A 731 18.25 10.53 11.49
CA ASN A 731 18.09 10.04 10.13
C ASN A 731 17.49 8.62 10.17
N THR A 732 16.83 8.23 9.09
CA THR A 732 16.45 6.84 8.87
C THR A 732 16.90 6.35 7.51
N LYS A 733 17.05 5.03 7.37
CA LYS A 733 17.37 4.39 6.11
C LYS A 733 16.65 3.06 5.93
N THR A 734 15.99 2.92 4.80
CA THR A 734 15.22 1.74 4.39
C THR A 734 16.17 0.72 3.77
N GLY A 735 16.47 -0.38 4.49
CA GLY A 735 17.25 -1.50 3.98
C GLY A 735 16.37 -2.64 3.45
N GLU A 736 16.97 -3.64 2.80
CA GLU A 736 16.26 -4.85 2.32
C GLU A 736 15.61 -5.68 3.45
N LYS A 737 16.14 -5.58 4.67
CA LYS A 737 15.85 -6.52 5.79
C LYS A 737 15.58 -5.82 7.11
N ASP A 738 16.15 -4.63 7.30
CA ASP A 738 15.91 -3.77 8.45
C ASP A 738 15.69 -2.31 8.04
N TYR A 739 14.81 -1.64 8.79
CA TYR A 739 14.68 -0.20 8.82
C TYR A 739 15.63 0.33 9.89
N GLN A 740 16.55 1.20 9.49
CA GLN A 740 17.64 1.68 10.33
C GLN A 740 17.34 3.11 10.79
N ILE A 741 17.55 3.41 12.07
CA ILE A 741 17.31 4.74 12.66
C ILE A 741 18.58 5.17 13.38
N GLY A 742 19.19 6.26 12.93
CA GLY A 742 20.25 6.96 13.66
C GLY A 742 19.67 8.17 14.38
N VAL A 743 19.95 8.33 15.69
CA VAL A 743 19.58 9.52 16.46
C VAL A 743 20.79 10.03 17.21
N ASN A 744 21.19 11.27 16.97
CA ASN A 744 22.16 11.98 17.79
C ASN A 744 21.44 12.80 18.86
N LEU A 745 22.03 12.87 20.04
CA LEU A 745 21.49 13.53 21.22
C LEU A 745 22.56 14.45 21.80
N LEU A 746 22.20 15.70 22.08
CA LEU A 746 23.05 16.69 22.72
C LEU A 746 22.32 17.32 23.91
N GLY A 747 22.87 17.16 25.11
CA GLY A 747 22.28 17.68 26.34
C GLY A 747 23.32 18.28 27.27
N ASP A 748 22.88 19.26 28.06
CA ASP A 748 23.60 19.72 29.25
C ASP A 748 22.66 19.58 30.44
N TRP A 749 22.80 18.48 31.18
CA TRP A 749 21.80 18.01 32.13
C TRP A 749 22.34 18.08 33.56
N GLN A 750 21.48 18.51 34.49
CA GLN A 750 21.80 18.51 35.93
C GLN A 750 21.28 17.20 36.54
N PRO A 751 22.16 16.27 37.03
CA PRO A 751 21.75 14.98 37.57
C PRO A 751 20.66 15.08 38.62
N THR A 752 20.76 16.10 39.47
CA THR A 752 19.85 16.34 40.58
C THR A 752 18.42 16.71 40.18
N LYS A 753 18.19 17.09 38.92
CA LYS A 753 16.87 17.42 38.35
C LYS A 753 16.22 16.28 37.56
N MET A 754 16.97 15.23 37.23
CA MET A 754 16.45 14.07 36.49
C MET A 754 15.46 13.23 37.33
N GLY A 755 15.56 13.30 38.67
CA GLY A 755 14.63 12.63 39.59
C GLY A 755 14.85 11.12 39.76
N ILE A 756 16.04 10.62 39.43
CA ILE A 756 16.38 9.18 39.42
C ILE A 756 17.23 8.75 40.64
N LEU A 757 17.79 9.71 41.39
CA LEU A 757 18.72 9.44 42.50
C LEU A 757 18.02 9.62 43.87
N PRO A 758 18.33 8.78 44.89
CA PRO A 758 17.84 8.95 46.26
C PRO A 758 18.23 10.30 46.85
N GLU A 759 17.35 10.88 47.68
CA GLU A 759 17.50 12.25 48.18
C GLU A 759 18.85 12.55 48.87
N PRO A 760 19.45 11.66 49.70
CA PRO A 760 20.77 11.91 50.29
C PRO A 760 21.87 12.04 49.24
N ILE A 761 21.92 11.11 48.28
CA ILE A 761 22.89 11.16 47.15
C ILE A 761 22.65 12.42 46.30
N ASN A 762 21.40 12.83 46.16
CA ASN A 762 20.99 14.01 45.39
C ASN A 762 21.40 15.35 46.04
N LYS A 763 21.78 15.35 47.33
CA LYS A 763 22.29 16.54 48.05
C LYS A 763 23.81 16.68 47.93
N GLU A 764 24.54 15.56 47.94
CA GLU A 764 26.01 15.56 47.86
C GLU A 764 26.55 15.84 46.44
N LEU A 765 25.71 15.69 45.41
CA LEU A 765 26.04 15.94 44.01
C LEU A 765 25.63 17.34 43.56
N SER A 766 26.50 18.03 42.82
CA SER A 766 26.15 19.31 42.19
C SER A 766 26.90 19.58 40.90
N GLY A 767 26.36 20.47 40.05
CA GLY A 767 26.90 20.81 38.73
C GLY A 767 26.00 20.37 37.57
N ASN A 768 26.54 20.45 36.35
CA ASN A 768 25.93 20.00 35.11
C ASN A 768 26.84 18.98 34.39
N ILE A 769 26.24 18.18 33.51
CA ILE A 769 26.93 17.24 32.64
C ILE A 769 26.61 17.62 31.20
N PRO A 770 27.56 18.22 30.46
CA PRO A 770 27.51 18.24 29.00
C PRO A 770 27.78 16.82 28.48
N TRP A 771 26.85 16.30 27.68
CA TRP A 771 26.92 14.97 27.10
C TRP A 771 26.46 14.98 25.64
N LYS A 772 27.08 14.10 24.85
CA LYS A 772 26.59 13.69 23.53
C LYS A 772 26.27 12.20 23.55
N GLY A 773 25.23 11.81 22.83
CA GLY A 773 24.90 10.40 22.62
C GLY A 773 24.58 10.11 21.17
N ASP A 774 24.90 8.90 20.74
CA ASP A 774 24.50 8.35 19.44
C ASP A 774 23.69 7.07 19.68
N VAL A 775 22.54 6.97 19.00
CA VAL A 775 21.61 5.84 19.07
C VAL A 775 21.49 5.25 17.68
N ALA A 776 21.73 3.95 17.55
CA ALA A 776 21.50 3.18 16.33
C ALA A 776 20.47 2.08 16.61
N ILE A 777 19.26 2.23 16.06
CA ILE A 777 18.17 1.25 16.14
C ILE A 777 18.08 0.50 14.83
N LYS A 778 17.87 -0.83 14.90
CA LYS A 778 17.51 -1.69 13.78
C LYS A 778 16.13 -2.29 14.06
N LEU A 779 15.15 -1.93 13.23
CA LEU A 779 13.79 -2.44 13.24
C LEU A 779 13.64 -3.42 12.05
N PRO A 780 13.80 -4.74 12.25
CA PRO A 780 13.60 -5.71 11.17
C PRO A 780 12.12 -5.82 10.82
N TYR A 781 11.79 -5.93 9.51
CA TYR A 781 10.39 -6.08 9.05
C TYR A 781 9.69 -7.31 9.63
N ARG A 782 10.46 -8.30 10.11
CA ARG A 782 9.97 -9.45 10.90
C ARG A 782 11.00 -9.76 11.99
N GLY A 783 10.62 -9.56 13.26
CA GLY A 783 11.50 -9.82 14.40
C GLY A 783 11.19 -8.90 15.59
N GLN A 784 12.19 -8.68 16.45
CA GLN A 784 12.16 -7.67 17.51
C GLN A 784 13.17 -6.57 17.19
N ALA A 785 12.86 -5.33 17.58
CA ALA A 785 13.78 -4.21 17.45
C ALA A 785 15.02 -4.41 18.34
N THR A 786 16.19 -4.02 17.83
CA THR A 786 17.45 -4.00 18.57
C THR A 786 18.06 -2.60 18.51
N TYR A 787 18.78 -2.21 19.56
CA TYR A 787 19.44 -0.90 19.62
C TYR A 787 20.83 -0.98 20.24
N GLN A 788 21.68 -0.07 19.77
CA GLN A 788 22.90 0.35 20.46
C GLN A 788 22.77 1.83 20.82
N VAL A 789 23.18 2.22 22.02
CA VAL A 789 23.37 3.62 22.42
C VAL A 789 24.81 3.79 22.89
N ASN A 790 25.52 4.79 22.43
CA ASN A 790 26.78 5.22 23.04
C ASN A 790 26.60 6.63 23.60
N VAL A 791 27.26 6.95 24.72
CA VAL A 791 27.25 8.28 25.36
C VAL A 791 28.66 8.64 25.77
N ASP A 792 29.16 9.78 25.31
CA ASP A 792 30.34 10.45 25.88
C ASP A 792 29.88 11.68 26.67
N ALA A 793 30.37 11.82 27.90
CA ALA A 793 30.11 12.97 28.75
C ALA A 793 31.39 13.42 29.49
N ASP A 794 31.50 14.71 29.82
CA ASP A 794 32.57 15.21 30.68
C ASP A 794 32.03 15.61 32.05
N LEU A 795 32.44 14.86 33.09
CA LEU A 795 32.06 15.14 34.47
C LEU A 795 32.86 16.29 35.10
N LYS A 796 33.64 17.04 34.32
CA LYS A 796 34.43 18.20 34.78
C LYS A 796 33.65 19.15 35.68
N ASN A 797 32.43 19.50 35.30
CA ASN A 797 31.61 20.47 36.04
C ASN A 797 30.86 19.84 37.22
N VAL A 798 30.88 18.50 37.36
CA VAL A 798 30.26 17.80 38.49
C VAL A 798 31.20 17.77 39.68
N SER A 799 30.66 18.07 40.86
CA SER A 799 31.26 17.75 42.16
C SER A 799 30.43 16.71 42.90
N SER A 800 31.12 15.92 43.73
CA SER A 800 30.57 14.89 44.60
C SER A 800 31.21 15.04 45.97
N HIS A 801 30.38 15.23 47.00
CA HIS A 801 30.79 15.33 48.40
C HIS A 801 30.58 14.00 49.17
N LEU A 802 30.17 12.96 48.44
CA LEU A 802 30.09 11.58 48.94
C LEU A 802 31.45 11.09 49.47
N PRO A 803 31.48 10.13 50.42
CA PRO A 803 32.72 9.58 50.95
C PRO A 803 33.64 8.97 49.88
N ALA A 804 34.94 8.96 50.17
CA ALA A 804 35.93 8.27 49.34
C ALA A 804 35.56 6.78 49.18
N PRO A 805 35.62 6.23 47.94
CA PRO A 805 36.41 6.71 46.80
C PRO A 805 35.61 7.44 45.70
N VAL A 806 34.41 7.96 46.00
CA VAL A 806 33.58 8.70 45.02
C VAL A 806 33.46 10.19 45.33
N ASP A 807 34.36 10.71 46.16
CA ASP A 807 34.58 12.14 46.35
C ASP A 807 35.17 12.75 45.07
N LYS A 808 34.70 13.96 44.71
CA LYS A 808 35.17 14.65 43.50
C LYS A 808 34.99 16.16 43.60
N ALA A 809 36.08 16.90 43.45
CA ALA A 809 36.02 18.35 43.27
C ALA A 809 35.53 18.74 41.87
N ALA A 810 34.78 19.85 41.77
CA ALA A 810 34.46 20.47 40.50
C ALA A 810 35.73 20.99 39.80
N GLY A 811 35.71 21.07 38.47
CA GLY A 811 36.83 21.50 37.63
C GLY A 811 37.81 20.38 37.24
N GLN A 812 37.83 19.26 37.96
CA GLN A 812 38.64 18.08 37.58
C GLN A 812 37.96 17.31 36.43
N PRO A 813 38.57 17.22 35.23
CA PRO A 813 37.97 16.52 34.09
C PRO A 813 37.96 15.01 34.32
N GLN A 814 36.83 14.38 34.05
CA GLN A 814 36.67 12.93 34.16
C GLN A 814 35.70 12.48 33.06
N PRO A 815 36.21 11.93 31.95
CA PRO A 815 35.34 11.47 30.86
C PRO A 815 34.54 10.26 31.34
N LEU A 816 33.23 10.34 31.18
CA LEU A 816 32.29 9.23 31.34
C LEU A 816 31.95 8.71 29.94
N LYS A 817 32.20 7.43 29.70
CA LYS A 817 31.77 6.71 28.50
C LYS A 817 30.80 5.62 28.88
N VAL A 818 29.68 5.53 28.17
CA VAL A 818 28.67 4.49 28.34
C VAL A 818 28.34 3.89 26.98
N ALA A 819 28.25 2.56 26.90
CA ALA A 819 27.77 1.83 25.74
C ALA A 819 26.67 0.85 26.17
N VAL A 820 25.50 0.98 25.56
CA VAL A 820 24.32 0.16 25.81
C VAL A 820 24.01 -0.66 24.57
N LYS A 821 23.70 -1.95 24.73
CA LYS A 821 23.19 -2.82 23.67
C LYS A 821 22.00 -3.61 24.19
N GLY A 822 20.88 -3.60 23.46
CA GLY A 822 19.66 -4.22 23.94
C GLY A 822 18.58 -4.45 22.89
N ASP A 823 17.48 -4.98 23.40
CA ASP A 823 16.23 -5.28 22.73
C ASP A 823 15.05 -4.73 23.58
N LEU A 824 13.82 -5.01 23.17
CA LEU A 824 12.60 -4.53 23.85
C LEU A 824 12.39 -5.12 25.27
N ASN A 825 13.16 -6.13 25.67
CA ASN A 825 13.02 -6.87 26.93
C ASN A 825 14.23 -6.67 27.86
N SER A 826 15.43 -6.44 27.33
CA SER A 826 16.64 -6.28 28.14
C SER A 826 17.74 -5.46 27.46
N PHE A 827 18.62 -4.84 28.26
CA PHE A 827 19.86 -4.24 27.77
C PHE A 827 21.06 -4.52 28.67
N ASN A 828 22.22 -4.65 28.05
CA ASN A 828 23.52 -4.65 28.70
C ASN A 828 24.13 -3.25 28.55
N LEU A 829 24.59 -2.65 29.64
CA LEU A 829 25.21 -1.33 29.72
C LEU A 829 26.63 -1.49 30.28
N THR A 830 27.63 -1.13 29.51
CA THR A 830 29.05 -1.12 29.91
C THR A 830 29.62 0.29 29.83
N GLY A 831 30.75 0.56 30.48
CA GLY A 831 31.36 1.88 30.41
C GLY A 831 32.57 2.10 31.31
N SER A 832 33.02 3.36 31.34
CA SER A 832 34.12 3.82 32.19
C SER A 832 33.91 5.26 32.68
N ALA A 833 34.41 5.55 33.89
CA ALA A 833 34.35 6.86 34.55
C ALA A 833 35.77 7.32 34.90
N GLY A 834 36.46 7.90 33.91
CA GLY A 834 37.91 8.12 33.93
C GLY A 834 38.70 6.82 33.69
N ALA A 835 40.04 6.93 33.66
CA ALA A 835 40.93 5.85 33.22
C ALA A 835 41.06 4.63 34.16
N LYS A 836 40.34 4.61 35.28
CA LYS A 836 40.49 3.59 36.35
C LYS A 836 39.19 2.93 36.81
N ASN A 837 38.03 3.49 36.51
CA ASN A 837 36.74 2.95 36.97
C ASN A 837 36.02 2.41 35.75
N HIS A 838 35.73 1.12 35.74
CA HIS A 838 35.03 0.45 34.66
C HIS A 838 33.82 -0.30 35.23
N PHE A 839 32.70 -0.31 34.51
CA PHE A 839 31.47 -0.92 34.97
C PHE A 839 30.76 -1.66 33.85
N SER A 840 30.00 -2.68 34.24
CA SER A 840 29.13 -3.48 33.36
C SER A 840 27.88 -3.84 34.13
N SER A 841 26.71 -3.69 33.52
CA SER A 841 25.41 -4.01 34.11
C SER A 841 24.44 -4.59 33.07
N ARG A 842 23.45 -5.34 33.52
CA ARG A 842 22.35 -5.85 32.69
C ARG A 842 21.03 -5.55 33.36
N TRP A 843 20.13 -4.95 32.59
CA TRP A 843 18.83 -4.46 33.01
C TRP A 843 17.72 -5.13 32.21
N LEU A 844 16.57 -5.34 32.86
CA LEU A 844 15.37 -5.93 32.29
C LEU A 844 14.26 -4.89 32.24
N LEU A 845 13.61 -4.79 31.08
CA LEU A 845 12.55 -3.83 30.75
C LEU A 845 11.17 -4.41 31.14
N ASN A 846 10.98 -4.64 32.43
CA ASN A 846 9.71 -5.09 33.00
C ASN A 846 8.81 -3.88 33.34
N LYS A 847 7.66 -4.13 34.01
CA LYS A 847 6.80 -3.07 34.62
C LYS A 847 7.55 -2.11 35.57
N LYS A 848 8.75 -2.50 36.00
CA LYS A 848 9.77 -1.65 36.63
C LYS A 848 11.10 -1.95 35.93
N LEU A 849 11.99 -0.96 35.88
CA LEU A 849 13.34 -1.14 35.36
C LEU A 849 14.18 -1.93 36.39
N THR A 850 14.43 -3.21 36.10
CA THR A 850 15.09 -4.13 37.03
C THR A 850 16.56 -4.29 36.68
N LEU A 851 17.45 -4.05 37.64
CA LEU A 851 18.85 -4.44 37.52
C LEU A 851 18.97 -5.94 37.85
N ASP A 852 19.30 -6.77 36.86
CA ASP A 852 19.53 -8.22 37.04
C ASP A 852 20.91 -8.45 37.66
N ARG A 853 21.95 -7.85 37.07
CA ARG A 853 23.33 -8.00 37.53
C ARG A 853 24.19 -6.79 37.18
N ALA A 854 25.15 -6.46 38.03
CA ALA A 854 26.12 -5.41 37.78
C ALA A 854 27.47 -5.72 38.42
N ILE A 855 28.52 -5.15 37.85
CA ILE A 855 29.85 -5.06 38.44
C ILE A 855 30.40 -3.64 38.26
N TRP A 856 31.05 -3.12 39.30
CA TRP A 856 31.87 -1.92 39.27
C TRP A 856 33.27 -2.28 39.73
N ALA A 857 34.27 -2.07 38.86
CA ALA A 857 35.67 -2.39 39.09
C ALA A 857 36.54 -1.12 39.05
N SER A 858 37.01 -0.71 40.22
CA SER A 858 37.96 0.40 40.38
C SER A 858 39.42 -0.08 40.30
N ASN A 859 40.28 0.76 39.72
CA ASN A 859 41.62 0.42 39.22
C ASN A 859 41.68 -0.61 38.07
N SER A 860 40.55 -0.93 37.42
CA SER A 860 40.55 -1.71 36.19
C SER A 860 40.98 -0.87 34.97
N GLN A 861 41.69 -1.48 34.02
CA GLN A 861 42.01 -0.91 32.71
C GLN A 861 41.01 -1.28 31.60
N THR A 862 40.08 -2.21 31.86
CA THR A 862 39.11 -2.73 30.89
C THR A 862 37.72 -2.87 31.50
N THR A 863 36.68 -2.91 30.65
CA THR A 863 35.31 -3.23 31.08
C THR A 863 35.25 -4.65 31.64
N PRO A 864 34.88 -4.85 32.93
CA PRO A 864 34.76 -6.17 33.51
C PRO A 864 33.61 -6.97 32.87
N PRO A 865 33.67 -8.32 32.82
CA PRO A 865 32.53 -9.15 32.41
C PRO A 865 31.37 -9.00 33.40
N LEU A 866 30.14 -9.25 32.95
CA LEU A 866 28.99 -9.33 33.87
C LEU A 866 29.14 -10.57 34.80
N PRO A 867 28.70 -10.49 36.08
CA PRO A 867 28.70 -11.65 36.96
C PRO A 867 27.84 -12.81 36.43
N ASP A 868 28.20 -14.06 36.75
CA ASP A 868 27.42 -15.25 36.32
C ASP A 868 26.03 -15.34 36.96
N ASN A 869 25.84 -14.70 38.13
CA ASN A 869 24.60 -14.70 38.91
C ASN A 869 23.96 -13.32 38.99
N SER A 870 22.67 -13.26 39.35
CA SER A 870 22.00 -11.99 39.67
C SER A 870 22.56 -11.41 40.97
N GLY A 871 23.03 -10.16 40.91
CA GLY A 871 23.73 -9.50 42.02
C GLY A 871 24.52 -8.26 41.59
N LEU A 872 24.90 -7.44 42.58
CA LEU A 872 25.78 -6.29 42.43
C LEU A 872 27.18 -6.61 42.99
N GLU A 873 28.21 -6.52 42.17
CA GLU A 873 29.61 -6.78 42.53
C GLU A 873 30.39 -5.46 42.55
N LEU A 874 31.05 -5.15 43.67
CA LEU A 874 31.73 -3.89 43.93
C LEU A 874 33.20 -4.20 44.28
N ASP A 875 34.09 -4.18 43.28
CA ASP A 875 35.53 -4.26 43.48
C ASP A 875 36.07 -2.83 43.65
N LEU A 876 36.14 -2.39 44.91
CA LEU A 876 36.46 -1.00 45.30
C LEU A 876 37.88 -0.89 45.91
N PRO A 877 38.53 0.29 45.86
CA PRO A 877 39.78 0.55 46.56
C PRO A 877 39.59 0.54 48.09
N ALA A 878 40.62 0.93 48.85
CA ALA A 878 40.50 1.08 50.30
C ALA A 878 39.40 2.10 50.67
N MET A 879 38.59 1.81 51.69
CA MET A 879 37.42 2.61 52.07
C MET A 879 37.32 2.86 53.58
N ASN A 880 36.75 4.02 53.96
CA ASN A 880 36.35 4.29 55.34
C ASN A 880 34.90 3.85 55.56
N GLY A 881 34.72 2.65 56.11
CA GLY A 881 33.40 2.06 56.37
C GLY A 881 32.54 2.85 57.36
N ALA A 882 33.14 3.62 58.27
CA ALA A 882 32.39 4.46 59.19
C ALA A 882 31.70 5.64 58.47
N GLN A 883 32.37 6.26 57.49
CA GLN A 883 31.77 7.33 56.68
C GLN A 883 30.62 6.82 55.80
N TRP A 884 30.79 5.65 55.18
CA TRP A 884 29.73 5.00 54.39
C TRP A 884 28.55 4.58 55.27
N LEU A 885 28.79 3.97 56.43
CA LEU A 885 27.73 3.58 57.37
C LEU A 885 26.92 4.79 57.85
N ALA A 886 27.58 5.92 58.14
CA ALA A 886 26.94 7.17 58.54
C ALA A 886 26.10 7.83 57.43
N LEU A 887 26.37 7.54 56.16
CA LEU A 887 25.52 7.95 55.03
C LEU A 887 24.28 7.06 54.93
N PHE A 888 24.44 5.74 55.06
CA PHE A 888 23.31 4.80 54.97
C PHE A 888 22.36 4.88 56.16
N SER A 889 22.85 5.16 57.37
CA SER A 889 22.02 5.30 58.58
C SER A 889 21.11 6.54 58.58
N GLN A 890 21.19 7.41 57.57
CA GLN A 890 20.33 8.59 57.41
C GLN A 890 19.14 8.35 56.45
N GLY A 891 18.70 7.10 56.27
CA GLY A 891 17.50 6.76 55.47
C GLY A 891 17.74 6.63 53.97
N ALA A 892 19.01 6.45 53.54
CA ALA A 892 19.35 6.25 52.13
C ALA A 892 18.88 4.89 51.56
N ALA A 893 18.47 3.95 52.40
CA ALA A 893 17.97 2.63 52.00
C ALA A 893 16.47 2.63 51.66
N ASP A 894 15.65 3.36 52.43
CA ASP A 894 14.17 3.29 52.37
C ASP A 894 13.56 4.10 51.21
N SER A 895 14.38 4.83 50.45
CA SER A 895 13.96 5.85 49.47
C SER A 895 14.27 5.49 48.01
N VAL A 896 14.39 4.20 47.68
CA VAL A 896 14.49 3.75 46.28
C VAL A 896 13.18 4.00 45.54
N GLY A 897 13.25 4.80 44.47
CA GLY A 897 12.08 5.25 43.70
C GLY A 897 11.24 4.10 43.13
N SER A 898 9.92 4.29 43.08
CA SER A 898 8.94 3.23 42.77
C SER A 898 9.06 2.61 41.37
N SER A 899 9.88 3.17 40.47
CA SER A 899 10.09 2.77 39.07
C SER A 899 11.23 1.77 38.84
N THR A 900 12.15 1.59 39.79
CA THR A 900 13.32 0.71 39.66
C THR A 900 13.34 -0.41 40.70
N SER A 901 14.13 -1.46 40.47
CA SER A 901 14.38 -2.54 41.42
C SER A 901 15.81 -3.07 41.29
N PHE A 902 16.55 -3.11 42.41
CA PHE A 902 17.94 -3.56 42.48
C PHE A 902 18.03 -5.03 42.93
N PRO A 903 19.11 -5.76 42.61
CA PRO A 903 19.26 -7.15 43.03
C PRO A 903 19.58 -7.22 44.52
N SER A 904 19.04 -8.24 45.20
CA SER A 904 19.20 -8.43 46.65
C SER A 904 20.50 -9.10 47.07
N ASN A 905 21.36 -9.46 46.10
CA ASN A 905 22.70 -10.00 46.32
C ASN A 905 23.72 -8.87 46.11
N ILE A 906 24.60 -8.64 47.09
CA ILE A 906 25.65 -7.61 47.02
C ILE A 906 26.98 -8.21 47.46
N THR A 907 27.94 -8.27 46.55
CA THR A 907 29.34 -8.63 46.83
C THR A 907 30.17 -7.37 46.86
N LEU A 908 30.83 -7.08 47.98
CA LEU A 908 31.78 -5.98 48.13
C LEU A 908 33.17 -6.57 48.41
N ARG A 909 34.14 -6.28 47.54
CA ARG A 909 35.56 -6.55 47.79
C ARG A 909 36.32 -5.24 47.94
N THR A 910 37.22 -5.19 48.92
CA THR A 910 38.16 -4.09 49.08
C THR A 910 39.48 -4.59 49.67
N PRO A 911 40.64 -4.06 49.25
CA PRO A 911 41.91 -4.39 49.89
C PRO A 911 41.98 -3.94 51.35
N SER A 912 41.18 -2.95 51.76
CA SER A 912 41.17 -2.43 53.13
C SER A 912 39.88 -1.67 53.45
N LEU A 913 39.15 -2.11 54.48
CA LEU A 913 38.01 -1.39 55.05
C LEU A 913 38.35 -0.92 56.47
N THR A 914 38.27 0.37 56.75
CA THR A 914 38.39 0.88 58.13
C THR A 914 37.00 0.94 58.78
N LEU A 915 36.74 0.12 59.81
CA LEU A 915 35.45 0.03 60.49
C LEU A 915 35.63 -0.42 61.95
N ALA A 916 34.79 0.08 62.86
CA ALA A 916 34.79 -0.26 64.29
C ALA A 916 36.14 -0.06 65.03
N GLY A 917 36.92 0.95 64.61
CA GLY A 917 38.24 1.24 65.20
C GLY A 917 39.37 0.34 64.73
N GLN A 918 39.14 -0.50 63.70
CA GLN A 918 40.11 -1.43 63.14
C GLN A 918 40.14 -1.35 61.60
N GLN A 919 41.28 -1.74 61.01
CA GLN A 919 41.43 -1.96 59.58
C GLN A 919 41.24 -3.46 59.26
N TRP A 920 40.30 -3.76 58.37
CA TRP A 920 39.98 -5.10 57.88
C TRP A 920 40.58 -5.29 56.49
N ASN A 921 41.56 -6.18 56.36
CA ASN A 921 42.42 -6.29 55.17
C ASN A 921 41.99 -7.44 54.24
N ASN A 922 42.05 -7.18 52.94
CA ASN A 922 41.57 -8.07 51.86
C ASN A 922 40.14 -8.59 52.13
N LEU A 923 39.24 -7.68 52.48
CA LEU A 923 37.89 -8.01 52.93
C LEU A 923 36.96 -8.23 51.73
N SER A 924 36.36 -9.41 51.68
CA SER A 924 35.18 -9.74 50.87
C SER A 924 33.98 -9.86 51.80
N LEU A 925 32.97 -9.01 51.58
CA LEU A 925 31.65 -9.08 52.19
C LEU A 925 30.65 -9.55 51.13
N VAL A 926 29.89 -10.59 51.43
CA VAL A 926 28.89 -11.15 50.52
C VAL A 926 27.53 -11.18 51.20
N SER A 927 26.63 -10.30 50.77
CA SER A 927 25.26 -10.22 51.26
C SER A 927 24.31 -10.95 50.32
N HIS A 928 23.50 -11.85 50.88
CA HIS A 928 22.47 -12.61 50.18
C HIS A 928 21.15 -12.52 50.95
N ALA A 929 20.07 -12.13 50.28
CA ALA A 929 18.74 -12.24 50.85
C ALA A 929 18.33 -13.71 51.02
N ILE A 930 17.61 -14.00 52.10
CA ILE A 930 17.03 -15.30 52.43
C ILE A 930 15.54 -15.11 52.74
N PRO A 931 14.71 -16.17 52.74
CA PRO A 931 13.31 -16.04 53.14
C PRO A 931 13.18 -15.49 54.58
N GLY A 932 12.62 -14.28 54.70
CA GLY A 932 12.47 -13.57 55.99
C GLY A 932 13.78 -13.06 56.60
N GLY A 933 14.75 -12.62 55.79
CA GLY A 933 15.95 -11.97 56.29
C GLY A 933 17.09 -11.81 55.28
N THR A 934 18.30 -11.57 55.79
CA THR A 934 19.54 -11.42 55.01
C THR A 934 20.69 -12.13 55.71
N ARG A 935 21.50 -12.88 54.95
CA ARG A 935 22.80 -13.38 55.40
C ARG A 935 23.91 -12.53 54.82
N VAL A 936 24.85 -12.11 55.67
CA VAL A 936 26.12 -11.51 55.27
C VAL A 936 27.26 -12.46 55.65
N GLU A 937 28.06 -12.86 54.68
CA GLU A 937 29.30 -13.63 54.89
C GLU A 937 30.51 -12.70 54.78
N ALA A 938 31.47 -12.83 55.70
CA ALA A 938 32.63 -11.96 55.83
C ALA A 938 33.92 -12.78 55.83
N GLN A 939 34.78 -12.53 54.85
CA GLN A 939 36.08 -13.17 54.71
C GLN A 939 37.16 -12.11 54.45
N GLY A 940 38.10 -11.98 55.38
CA GLY A 940 39.29 -11.15 55.28
C GLY A 940 40.44 -11.75 56.09
N ARG A 941 41.50 -10.98 56.33
CA ARG A 941 42.63 -11.44 57.17
C ARG A 941 42.28 -11.53 58.65
N GLU A 942 41.39 -10.66 59.13
CA GLU A 942 41.03 -10.53 60.54
C GLU A 942 39.65 -11.12 60.88
N VAL A 943 38.90 -11.61 59.89
CA VAL A 943 37.57 -12.24 60.10
C VAL A 943 37.29 -13.35 59.09
N ASN A 944 36.69 -14.45 59.56
CA ASN A 944 36.06 -15.46 58.73
C ASN A 944 34.77 -15.94 59.42
N GLY A 945 33.61 -15.57 58.89
CA GLY A 945 32.33 -15.88 59.52
C GLY A 945 31.10 -15.47 58.72
N SER A 946 29.92 -15.70 59.29
CA SER A 946 28.63 -15.29 58.71
C SER A 946 27.70 -14.74 59.78
N LEU A 947 26.96 -13.69 59.43
CA LEU A 947 25.87 -13.12 60.21
C LEU A 947 24.56 -13.42 59.48
N THR A 948 23.67 -14.20 60.09
CA THR A 948 22.34 -14.49 59.54
C THR A 948 21.30 -13.69 60.30
N MET A 949 20.80 -12.62 59.68
CA MET A 949 19.79 -11.70 60.23
C MET A 949 18.42 -12.17 59.75
N GLN A 950 17.43 -12.25 60.64
CA GLN A 950 16.06 -12.66 60.29
C GLN A 950 15.05 -11.73 60.96
N ASP A 951 13.98 -11.40 60.25
CA ASP A 951 13.09 -10.27 60.63
C ASP A 951 12.34 -10.50 61.95
N ASN A 952 12.16 -11.78 62.33
CA ASN A 952 11.44 -12.21 63.54
C ASN A 952 12.20 -13.33 64.30
N ALA A 953 13.54 -13.37 64.23
CA ALA A 953 14.34 -14.33 64.99
C ALA A 953 15.75 -13.80 65.32
N PRO A 954 16.40 -14.29 66.40
CA PRO A 954 17.73 -13.85 66.79
C PRO A 954 18.78 -13.94 65.66
N TRP A 955 19.58 -12.89 65.55
CA TRP A 955 20.68 -12.78 64.59
C TRP A 955 21.79 -13.77 64.93
N ARG A 956 22.09 -14.70 64.02
CA ARG A 956 23.09 -15.76 64.26
C ARG A 956 24.45 -15.38 63.70
N ALA A 957 25.38 -15.05 64.58
CA ALA A 957 26.77 -14.75 64.24
C ALA A 957 27.63 -16.02 64.40
N ALA A 958 27.81 -16.76 63.32
CA ALA A 958 28.61 -17.98 63.26
C ALA A 958 30.01 -17.67 62.69
N ILE A 959 30.99 -17.55 63.58
CA ILE A 959 32.33 -17.04 63.28
C ILE A 959 33.37 -18.16 63.46
N LYS A 960 34.13 -18.46 62.40
CA LYS A 960 35.22 -19.44 62.45
C LYS A 960 36.50 -18.83 63.03
N TYR A 961 36.78 -17.59 62.66
CA TYR A 961 37.94 -16.83 63.13
C TYR A 961 37.59 -15.35 63.29
N LEU A 962 38.01 -14.74 64.40
CA LEU A 962 37.97 -13.30 64.62
C LEU A 962 39.26 -12.83 65.27
N TYR A 963 39.84 -11.76 64.74
CA TYR A 963 40.89 -10.97 65.38
C TYR A 963 40.39 -9.53 65.55
N LEU A 964 39.96 -9.19 66.76
CA LEU A 964 39.43 -7.87 67.11
C LEU A 964 40.39 -7.16 68.08
N ASN A 965 41.10 -6.16 67.55
CA ASN A 965 42.08 -5.36 68.27
C ASN A 965 41.95 -3.87 67.85
N PRO A 966 40.89 -3.17 68.29
CA PRO A 966 40.60 -1.80 67.88
C PRO A 966 41.53 -0.78 68.56
N ASP A 967 41.94 0.26 67.83
CA ASP A 967 42.71 1.37 68.40
C ASP A 967 41.79 2.32 69.19
N LEU A 968 41.70 2.05 70.49
CA LEU A 968 40.99 2.87 71.47
C LEU A 968 41.79 4.12 71.94
N SER A 969 43.00 4.34 71.43
CA SER A 969 43.95 5.35 71.92
C SER A 969 44.05 6.63 71.09
N SER A 970 43.48 6.64 69.88
CA SER A 970 43.68 7.74 68.93
C SER A 970 42.96 9.05 69.33
N ASN A 971 43.73 9.99 69.89
CA ASN A 971 43.37 11.42 69.98
C ASN A 971 43.42 12.11 68.60
N SER A 972 42.80 11.51 67.58
CA SER A 972 42.76 12.05 66.21
C SER A 972 41.72 13.18 66.11
N THR A 973 42.18 14.40 65.85
CA THR A 973 41.34 15.61 65.75
C THR A 973 40.58 15.75 64.42
N GLN A 974 40.17 14.63 63.82
CA GLN A 974 39.33 14.58 62.62
C GLN A 974 37.98 13.93 62.95
N SER A 975 36.92 14.74 62.86
CA SER A 975 35.55 14.38 63.25
C SER A 975 34.90 13.36 62.31
N ALA A 976 35.12 12.07 62.54
CA ALA A 976 34.40 10.98 61.85
C ALA A 976 34.15 9.71 62.69
N SER A 977 34.94 9.45 63.74
CA SER A 977 34.83 8.22 64.54
C SER A 977 34.99 8.47 66.03
N ARG A 978 33.92 8.89 66.72
CA ARG A 978 33.81 8.66 68.17
C ARG A 978 33.73 7.15 68.41
N PRO A 979 34.44 6.55 69.38
CA PRO A 979 34.28 5.13 69.67
C PRO A 979 32.89 4.87 70.25
N LEU A 980 32.19 3.85 69.72
CA LEU A 980 30.81 3.46 70.09
C LEU A 980 30.57 3.20 71.59
N LEU A 981 31.63 3.04 72.37
CA LEU A 981 31.60 2.64 73.78
C LEU A 981 31.94 3.78 74.77
N ASN A 982 32.28 4.98 74.27
CA ASN A 982 33.02 5.98 75.07
C ASN A 982 32.25 7.27 75.40
N GLU A 983 30.91 7.25 75.35
CA GLU A 983 30.07 8.36 75.85
C GLU A 983 29.44 8.03 77.22
N ARG A 984 29.20 9.08 78.01
CA ARG A 984 28.54 8.99 79.34
C ARG A 984 27.01 8.85 79.26
N GLY A 985 26.49 8.40 78.12
CA GLY A 985 25.06 8.14 77.90
C GLY A 985 24.70 6.67 78.15
N SER A 986 23.44 6.42 78.48
CA SER A 986 22.82 5.09 78.45
C SER A 986 22.75 4.58 77.01
N VAL A 987 23.22 3.36 76.74
CA VAL A 987 23.03 2.73 75.42
C VAL A 987 21.55 2.42 75.24
N ASP A 988 20.94 2.78 74.10
CA ASP A 988 19.54 2.44 73.83
C ASP A 988 19.46 1.09 73.12
N PHE A 989 18.81 0.10 73.74
CA PHE A 989 18.65 -1.24 73.17
C PHE A 989 17.35 -1.41 72.38
N ARG A 990 16.47 -0.39 72.28
CA ARG A 990 15.15 -0.53 71.63
C ARG A 990 15.18 -0.86 70.14
N SER A 991 16.33 -0.70 69.49
CA SER A 991 16.60 -1.09 68.10
C SER A 991 17.60 -2.25 67.97
N TRP A 992 18.04 -2.85 69.08
CA TRP A 992 19.01 -3.95 69.06
C TRP A 992 18.27 -5.29 68.94
N PRO A 993 18.60 -6.13 67.94
CA PRO A 993 18.04 -7.46 67.80
C PRO A 993 18.73 -8.43 68.75
N ASP A 994 18.01 -9.47 69.20
CA ASP A 994 18.60 -10.61 69.92
C ASP A 994 19.72 -11.26 69.08
N VAL A 995 20.80 -11.71 69.71
CA VAL A 995 22.01 -12.24 69.02
C VAL A 995 22.43 -13.60 69.57
N GLN A 996 22.58 -14.59 68.69
CA GLN A 996 23.25 -15.86 68.98
C GLN A 996 24.68 -15.82 68.43
N LEU A 997 25.65 -15.51 69.30
CA LEU A 997 27.07 -15.48 68.95
C LEU A 997 27.71 -16.85 69.17
N ARG A 998 28.40 -17.37 68.16
CA ARG A 998 29.20 -18.61 68.21
C ARG A 998 30.53 -18.39 67.50
N CYS A 999 31.61 -18.24 68.26
CA CYS A 999 32.97 -18.02 67.77
C CYS A 999 33.85 -19.24 68.06
N ALA A 1000 34.41 -19.86 67.03
CA ALA A 1000 35.27 -21.04 67.18
C ALA A 1000 36.70 -20.68 67.60
N GLU A 1001 37.28 -19.62 67.02
CA GLU A 1001 38.53 -19.02 67.47
C GLU A 1001 38.43 -17.49 67.48
N CYS A 1002 38.24 -16.93 68.68
CA CYS A 1002 38.21 -15.49 68.94
C CYS A 1002 39.52 -15.01 69.59
N TRP A 1003 40.09 -13.97 68.99
CA TRP A 1003 41.16 -13.15 69.56
C TRP A 1003 40.62 -11.75 69.85
N LEU A 1004 40.72 -11.29 71.10
CA LEU A 1004 40.24 -9.99 71.55
C LEU A 1004 41.39 -9.23 72.22
N MET A 1005 41.61 -7.96 71.84
CA MET A 1005 42.69 -7.11 72.37
C MET A 1005 44.08 -7.79 72.36
N GLY A 1006 44.36 -8.57 71.31
CA GLY A 1006 45.60 -9.31 71.13
C GLY A 1006 45.71 -10.64 71.89
N GLN A 1007 44.79 -10.98 72.80
CA GLN A 1007 44.75 -12.27 73.49
C GLN A 1007 43.84 -13.29 72.80
N LYS A 1008 44.24 -14.57 72.78
CA LYS A 1008 43.42 -15.67 72.25
C LYS A 1008 42.44 -16.16 73.30
N PHE A 1009 41.20 -15.69 73.24
CA PHE A 1009 40.11 -16.14 74.12
C PHE A 1009 39.54 -17.52 73.73
N GLY A 1010 39.92 -18.06 72.57
CA GLY A 1010 39.56 -19.42 72.16
C GLY A 1010 38.11 -19.51 71.68
N ARG A 1011 37.33 -20.44 72.23
CA ARG A 1011 35.92 -20.61 71.86
C ARG A 1011 35.06 -19.70 72.72
N MET A 1012 34.18 -18.92 72.09
CA MET A 1012 33.24 -18.03 72.78
C MET A 1012 31.82 -18.24 72.28
N GLU A 1013 30.86 -18.37 73.19
CA GLU A 1013 29.44 -18.49 72.89
C GLU A 1013 28.63 -17.57 73.81
N ALA A 1014 27.57 -16.97 73.27
CA ALA A 1014 26.60 -16.17 74.02
C ALA A 1014 25.26 -16.17 73.27
N ASP A 1015 24.17 -16.31 74.00
CA ASP A 1015 22.83 -15.98 73.51
C ASP A 1015 22.37 -14.72 74.26
N ILE A 1016 22.18 -13.62 73.53
CA ILE A 1016 21.92 -12.29 74.07
C ILE A 1016 20.52 -11.86 73.66
N ALA A 1017 19.69 -11.43 74.62
CA ALA A 1017 18.35 -10.92 74.35
C ALA A 1017 18.18 -9.48 74.86
N PHE A 1018 17.45 -8.65 74.13
CA PHE A 1018 17.27 -7.23 74.45
C PHE A 1018 15.81 -6.91 74.81
N LYS A 1019 15.56 -6.63 76.09
CA LYS A 1019 14.22 -6.33 76.62
C LYS A 1019 14.14 -4.90 77.14
N GLY A 1020 13.83 -3.98 76.23
CA GLY A 1020 13.68 -2.54 76.53
C GLY A 1020 15.02 -1.89 76.87
N ASN A 1021 15.33 -1.80 78.17
CA ASN A 1021 16.61 -1.28 78.69
C ASN A 1021 17.47 -2.37 79.37
N THR A 1022 17.07 -3.65 79.27
CA THR A 1022 17.82 -4.78 79.83
C THR A 1022 18.45 -5.61 78.73
N LEU A 1023 19.75 -5.89 78.85
CA LEU A 1023 20.45 -6.93 78.11
C LEU A 1023 20.47 -8.19 78.99
N GLU A 1024 19.90 -9.30 78.50
CA GLU A 1024 19.99 -10.61 79.13
C GLU A 1024 21.03 -11.49 78.40
N LEU A 1025 21.77 -12.29 79.16
CA LEU A 1025 22.76 -13.25 78.67
C LEU A 1025 22.40 -14.67 79.13
N GLU A 1026 22.13 -15.54 78.17
CA GLU A 1026 22.00 -16.99 78.34
C GLU A 1026 23.16 -17.73 77.65
N ASN A 1027 23.41 -18.97 78.06
CA ASN A 1027 24.40 -19.88 77.46
C ASN A 1027 25.81 -19.29 77.25
N GLY A 1028 26.23 -18.35 78.09
CA GLY A 1028 27.54 -17.74 78.03
C GLY A 1028 28.65 -18.77 78.26
N LEU A 1029 29.61 -18.84 77.36
CA LEU A 1029 30.79 -19.69 77.41
C LEU A 1029 32.02 -18.92 76.93
N VAL A 1030 33.12 -19.00 77.68
CA VAL A 1030 34.46 -18.63 77.23
C VAL A 1030 35.41 -19.77 77.60
N ASP A 1031 36.05 -20.36 76.61
CA ASP A 1031 36.99 -21.48 76.78
C ASP A 1031 38.34 -21.13 76.15
N THR A 1032 39.27 -20.68 76.99
CA THR A 1032 40.62 -20.24 76.59
C THR A 1032 41.60 -21.41 76.45
N GLY A 1033 41.17 -22.64 76.74
CA GLY A 1033 42.04 -23.81 76.90
C GLY A 1033 42.78 -23.87 78.25
N PHE A 1034 42.94 -22.74 78.96
CA PHE A 1034 43.47 -22.69 80.33
C PHE A 1034 42.36 -22.63 81.38
N ALA A 1035 41.30 -21.88 81.07
CA ALA A 1035 40.12 -21.71 81.89
C ALA A 1035 38.85 -21.80 81.03
N ARG A 1036 37.82 -22.41 81.59
CA ARG A 1036 36.48 -22.48 81.02
C ARG A 1036 35.50 -21.80 81.97
N LEU A 1037 35.03 -20.64 81.53
CA LEU A 1037 33.99 -19.84 82.18
C LEU A 1037 32.66 -20.17 81.51
N THR A 1038 31.64 -20.52 82.30
CA THR A 1038 30.24 -20.48 81.88
C THR A 1038 29.49 -19.43 82.68
N GLY A 1039 28.47 -18.81 82.09
CA GLY A 1039 27.72 -17.74 82.73
C GLY A 1039 26.33 -17.48 82.15
N SER A 1040 25.47 -16.94 83.00
CA SER A 1040 24.19 -16.31 82.66
C SER A 1040 24.10 -14.99 83.44
N GLY A 1041 23.39 -14.00 82.92
CA GLY A 1041 23.33 -12.70 83.58
C GLY A 1041 22.37 -11.73 82.95
N GLN A 1042 22.32 -10.53 83.54
CA GLN A 1042 21.58 -9.39 82.99
C GLN A 1042 22.30 -8.08 83.32
N TRP A 1043 22.22 -7.12 82.40
CA TRP A 1043 22.63 -5.73 82.60
C TRP A 1043 21.42 -4.83 82.37
N VAL A 1044 20.95 -4.19 83.44
CA VAL A 1044 19.91 -3.16 83.41
C VAL A 1044 20.60 -1.83 83.19
N ASN A 1045 20.33 -1.20 82.05
CA ASN A 1045 20.93 0.04 81.59
C ASN A 1045 19.88 1.16 81.73
N SER A 1046 19.64 1.56 82.98
CA SER A 1046 18.68 2.59 83.38
C SER A 1046 19.43 3.80 83.95
N PRO A 1047 19.16 5.05 83.52
CA PRO A 1047 19.85 6.25 84.02
C PRO A 1047 19.77 6.51 85.54
N ALA A 1048 18.89 5.80 86.26
CA ALA A 1048 18.74 5.89 87.72
C ALA A 1048 19.18 4.62 88.47
N GLU A 1049 19.27 3.47 87.79
CA GLU A 1049 19.49 2.15 88.38
C GLU A 1049 20.32 1.26 87.44
N GLU A 1050 21.51 1.72 87.04
CA GLU A 1050 22.45 0.89 86.28
C GLU A 1050 22.95 -0.27 87.17
N ARG A 1051 22.79 -1.50 86.69
CA ARG A 1051 23.17 -2.72 87.42
C ARG A 1051 23.54 -3.84 86.46
N THR A 1052 24.71 -4.44 86.67
CA THR A 1052 25.08 -5.74 86.12
C THR A 1052 24.90 -6.82 87.20
N SER A 1053 24.42 -8.00 86.81
CA SER A 1053 24.47 -9.21 87.65
C SER A 1053 24.75 -10.45 86.79
N ILE A 1054 25.70 -11.27 87.20
CA ILE A 1054 26.21 -12.43 86.45
C ILE A 1054 26.46 -13.61 87.40
N LYS A 1055 26.08 -14.81 86.98
CA LYS A 1055 26.23 -16.06 87.74
C LYS A 1055 26.64 -17.22 86.86
N GLY A 1056 27.43 -18.15 87.39
CA GLY A 1056 27.89 -19.31 86.61
C GLY A 1056 28.99 -20.12 87.30
N LYS A 1057 29.80 -20.79 86.48
CA LYS A 1057 30.91 -21.65 86.93
C LYS A 1057 32.21 -21.26 86.22
N LEU A 1058 33.32 -21.28 86.95
CA LEU A 1058 34.66 -21.02 86.42
C LEU A 1058 35.57 -22.19 86.80
N HIS A 1059 35.98 -23.00 85.81
CA HIS A 1059 36.75 -24.22 86.00
C HIS A 1059 38.04 -24.23 85.17
N GLY A 1060 39.09 -24.87 85.67
CA GLY A 1060 40.30 -25.13 84.89
C GLY A 1060 41.29 -26.06 85.59
N ASN A 1061 42.25 -26.57 84.80
CA ASN A 1061 43.20 -27.60 85.25
C ASN A 1061 44.40 -27.03 86.02
N LYS A 1062 44.71 -25.74 85.87
CA LYS A 1062 45.84 -25.05 86.51
C LYS A 1062 45.50 -23.59 86.77
N LEU A 1063 45.36 -23.20 88.03
CA LEU A 1063 45.04 -21.85 88.45
C LEU A 1063 46.12 -20.85 88.01
N ASP A 1064 47.39 -21.22 88.13
CA ASP A 1064 48.52 -20.41 87.67
C ASP A 1064 48.45 -20.10 86.16
N ALA A 1065 48.15 -21.08 85.32
CA ALA A 1065 48.01 -20.87 83.88
C ALA A 1065 46.79 -19.96 83.56
N ALA A 1066 45.69 -20.14 84.28
CA ALA A 1066 44.48 -19.35 84.12
C ALA A 1066 44.63 -17.90 84.57
N THR A 1067 45.26 -17.61 85.71
CA THR A 1067 45.45 -16.23 86.18
C THR A 1067 46.53 -15.51 85.37
N ASN A 1068 47.61 -16.20 84.99
CA ASN A 1068 48.68 -15.64 84.15
C ASN A 1068 48.16 -15.20 82.76
N PHE A 1069 47.15 -15.89 82.20
CA PHE A 1069 46.46 -15.44 80.97
C PHE A 1069 45.90 -14.02 81.11
N PHE A 1070 45.28 -13.71 82.25
CA PHE A 1070 44.78 -12.38 82.61
C PHE A 1070 45.85 -11.45 83.21
N GLY A 1071 47.14 -11.82 83.17
CA GLY A 1071 48.24 -11.05 83.74
C GLY A 1071 48.32 -11.06 85.28
N VAL A 1072 47.46 -11.83 85.96
CA VAL A 1072 47.40 -11.91 87.42
C VAL A 1072 48.32 -13.04 87.90
N LYS A 1073 49.32 -12.69 88.73
CA LYS A 1073 50.15 -13.68 89.42
C LYS A 1073 49.44 -14.18 90.67
N THR A 1074 49.49 -15.49 90.89
CA THR A 1074 48.95 -16.18 92.07
C THR A 1074 50.07 -16.94 92.80
N PRO A 1075 50.07 -17.03 94.13
CA PRO A 1075 50.99 -17.91 94.85
C PRO A 1075 50.59 -19.39 94.74
N ILE A 1076 49.38 -19.70 94.26
CA ILE A 1076 48.87 -21.07 94.15
C ILE A 1076 49.20 -21.64 92.76
N GLN A 1077 50.10 -22.61 92.70
CA GLN A 1077 50.57 -23.25 91.48
C GLN A 1077 50.07 -24.70 91.34
N GLY A 1078 49.84 -25.13 90.10
CA GLY A 1078 49.54 -26.52 89.72
C GLY A 1078 48.13 -27.00 90.06
N SER A 1079 47.41 -26.27 90.92
CA SER A 1079 46.07 -26.63 91.40
C SER A 1079 44.99 -26.45 90.34
N SER A 1080 44.12 -27.46 90.18
CA SER A 1080 42.86 -27.30 89.45
C SER A 1080 41.85 -26.52 90.29
N PHE A 1081 40.96 -25.78 89.63
CA PHE A 1081 39.98 -24.91 90.30
C PHE A 1081 38.58 -25.15 89.77
N ASP A 1082 37.59 -25.00 90.63
CA ASP A 1082 36.16 -24.99 90.32
C ASP A 1082 35.52 -23.92 91.23
N VAL A 1083 34.95 -22.88 90.63
CA VAL A 1083 34.43 -21.70 91.33
C VAL A 1083 33.02 -21.40 90.85
N ASP A 1084 32.05 -21.58 91.73
CA ASP A 1084 30.66 -21.14 91.51
C ASP A 1084 30.54 -19.70 91.98
N TYR A 1085 29.96 -18.84 91.15
CA TYR A 1085 29.84 -17.41 91.41
C TYR A 1085 28.43 -16.90 91.12
N ASP A 1086 27.94 -15.98 91.94
CA ASP A 1086 26.78 -15.12 91.68
C ASP A 1086 27.12 -13.72 92.19
N LEU A 1087 27.33 -12.78 91.27
CA LEU A 1087 27.95 -11.47 91.51
C LEU A 1087 27.14 -10.34 90.87
N HIS A 1088 27.06 -9.18 91.52
CA HIS A 1088 26.42 -7.99 90.97
C HIS A 1088 27.06 -6.67 91.41
N TRP A 1089 27.05 -5.67 90.53
CA TRP A 1089 27.62 -4.33 90.71
C TRP A 1089 26.80 -3.27 89.96
N ARG A 1090 27.07 -1.98 90.22
CA ARG A 1090 26.31 -0.81 89.70
C ARG A 1090 27.03 -0.05 88.58
N ASP A 1091 27.59 -0.81 87.64
CA ASP A 1091 28.27 -0.30 86.44
C ASP A 1091 28.18 -1.39 85.34
N LYS A 1092 28.80 -1.16 84.19
CA LYS A 1092 28.68 -1.93 82.94
C LYS A 1092 29.36 -3.31 83.04
N PRO A 1093 28.98 -4.30 82.20
CA PRO A 1093 29.57 -5.63 82.23
C PRO A 1093 31.09 -5.68 81.99
N TRP A 1094 31.61 -4.74 81.20
CA TRP A 1094 33.05 -4.60 80.88
C TRP A 1094 33.78 -3.61 81.79
N GLN A 1095 33.11 -3.02 82.78
CA GLN A 1095 33.68 -2.10 83.76
C GLN A 1095 33.18 -2.47 85.16
N PRO A 1096 33.72 -3.54 85.80
CA PRO A 1096 33.28 -3.95 87.12
C PRO A 1096 33.64 -2.94 88.20
N ASP A 1097 32.64 -2.23 88.74
CA ASP A 1097 32.83 -1.39 89.92
C ASP A 1097 33.00 -2.24 91.17
N VAL A 1098 34.24 -2.30 91.67
CA VAL A 1098 34.60 -3.02 92.89
C VAL A 1098 33.92 -2.43 94.12
N ALA A 1099 33.57 -1.14 94.14
CA ALA A 1099 32.98 -0.48 95.31
C ALA A 1099 31.50 -0.84 95.55
N SER A 1100 30.76 -1.19 94.49
CA SER A 1100 29.39 -1.71 94.58
C SER A 1100 29.28 -3.22 94.34
N LEU A 1101 30.41 -3.92 94.20
CA LEU A 1101 30.46 -5.38 94.04
C LEU A 1101 29.88 -6.07 95.28
N ASN A 1102 28.89 -6.91 95.04
CA ASN A 1102 28.15 -7.71 96.01
C ASN A 1102 27.93 -9.12 95.43
N GLY A 1103 27.80 -10.16 96.27
CA GLY A 1103 27.51 -11.51 95.80
C GLY A 1103 28.03 -12.64 96.68
N ILE A 1104 28.16 -13.84 96.09
CA ILE A 1104 28.72 -15.04 96.73
C ILE A 1104 29.65 -15.80 95.78
N LEU A 1105 30.71 -16.38 96.34
CA LEU A 1105 31.64 -17.28 95.68
C LEU A 1105 31.73 -18.59 96.49
N HIS A 1106 31.59 -19.73 95.84
CA HIS A 1106 31.99 -21.03 96.38
C HIS A 1106 33.21 -21.53 95.60
N THR A 1107 34.39 -21.45 96.23
CA THR A 1107 35.67 -21.82 95.63
C THR A 1107 36.10 -23.20 96.10
N LYS A 1108 36.47 -24.07 95.17
CA LYS A 1108 37.14 -25.34 95.41
C LYS A 1108 38.40 -25.46 94.56
N LEU A 1109 39.54 -25.57 95.23
CA LEU A 1109 40.83 -25.87 94.60
C LEU A 1109 41.23 -27.31 94.92
N GLY A 1110 41.81 -28.01 93.95
CA GLY A 1110 42.36 -29.37 94.11
C GLY A 1110 43.84 -29.37 94.47
N LYS A 1111 44.46 -30.56 94.46
CA LYS A 1111 45.88 -30.78 94.80
C LYS A 1111 46.81 -29.74 94.15
N GLY A 1112 47.66 -29.08 94.93
CA GLY A 1112 48.59 -28.06 94.43
C GLY A 1112 49.63 -27.61 95.47
N GLN A 1113 50.31 -26.50 95.17
CA GLN A 1113 51.30 -25.90 96.07
C GLN A 1113 51.07 -24.39 96.22
N ILE A 1114 51.29 -23.85 97.43
CA ILE A 1114 51.43 -22.43 97.69
C ILE A 1114 52.93 -22.12 97.68
N SER A 1115 53.43 -21.57 96.58
CA SER A 1115 54.84 -21.16 96.42
C SER A 1115 55.10 -19.79 97.02
N ASP A 1116 56.29 -19.56 97.60
CA ASP A 1116 56.75 -18.21 97.90
C ASP A 1116 56.92 -17.41 96.59
N LEU A 1117 56.30 -16.21 96.53
CA LEU A 1117 56.42 -15.30 95.38
C LEU A 1117 57.62 -14.35 95.49
N GLY A 1118 58.51 -14.54 96.48
CA GLY A 1118 59.80 -13.87 96.58
C GLY A 1118 59.73 -12.39 96.96
N THR A 1119 58.54 -11.89 97.35
CA THR A 1119 58.30 -10.48 97.63
C THR A 1119 57.55 -10.27 98.95
N GLY A 1120 58.28 -10.39 100.07
CA GLY A 1120 57.80 -9.98 101.39
C GLY A 1120 57.45 -11.13 102.34
N HIS A 1121 56.90 -10.78 103.49
CA HIS A 1121 56.91 -11.63 104.69
C HIS A 1121 55.98 -12.87 104.66
N ALA A 1122 55.25 -13.11 103.57
CA ALA A 1122 54.37 -14.28 103.44
C ALA A 1122 55.11 -15.63 103.62
N GLY A 1123 56.32 -15.76 103.07
CA GLY A 1123 57.17 -16.95 103.26
C GLY A 1123 57.59 -17.22 104.71
N GLN A 1124 57.40 -16.28 105.64
CA GLN A 1124 57.67 -16.51 107.06
C GLN A 1124 56.64 -17.44 107.73
N LEU A 1125 55.38 -17.47 107.27
CA LEU A 1125 54.37 -18.41 107.77
C LEU A 1125 54.85 -19.86 107.60
N LEU A 1126 55.39 -20.19 106.42
CA LEU A 1126 55.85 -21.54 106.10
C LEU A 1126 57.16 -21.90 106.81
N ARG A 1127 58.09 -20.94 106.91
CA ARG A 1127 59.37 -21.13 107.63
C ARG A 1127 59.21 -21.32 109.16
N LEU A 1128 58.05 -21.00 109.75
CA LEU A 1128 57.80 -21.11 111.20
C LEU A 1128 57.25 -22.47 111.66
N VAL A 1129 56.71 -23.31 110.76
CA VAL A 1129 56.20 -24.66 111.10
C VAL A 1129 57.33 -25.71 111.11
N SER A 1130 58.50 -25.39 110.55
CA SER A 1130 59.66 -26.31 110.49
C SER A 1130 60.38 -26.45 111.84
N VAL A 1131 59.94 -27.44 112.64
CA VAL A 1131 60.61 -27.87 113.88
C VAL A 1131 62.09 -28.23 113.64
N ASP A 1132 62.40 -28.78 112.47
CA ASP A 1132 63.75 -29.26 112.14
C ASP A 1132 64.73 -28.14 111.75
N ALA A 1133 64.24 -26.98 111.31
CA ALA A 1133 65.07 -25.78 111.08
C ALA A 1133 65.67 -25.23 112.38
N LEU A 1134 65.02 -25.46 113.53
CA LEU A 1134 65.52 -25.03 114.85
C LEU A 1134 66.73 -25.88 115.29
N MET A 1135 66.70 -27.18 115.00
CA MET A 1135 67.79 -28.13 115.28
C MET A 1135 69.03 -27.86 114.43
N ARG A 1136 68.87 -27.55 113.13
CA ARG A 1136 70.01 -27.37 112.22
C ARG A 1136 70.82 -26.09 112.47
N LYS A 1137 70.23 -25.04 113.05
CA LYS A 1137 70.97 -23.84 113.49
C LYS A 1137 72.06 -24.12 114.54
N LEU A 1138 71.99 -25.24 115.26
CA LEU A 1138 73.04 -25.70 116.19
C LEU A 1138 74.19 -26.46 115.49
N ARG A 1139 74.12 -26.67 114.16
CA ARG A 1139 75.11 -27.44 113.37
C ARG A 1139 75.80 -26.65 112.25
N PHE A 1140 75.49 -25.35 112.10
CA PHE A 1140 76.11 -24.45 111.11
C PHE A 1140 76.02 -24.90 109.63
N ASP A 1141 75.02 -25.73 109.29
CA ASP A 1141 74.68 -26.06 107.90
C ASP A 1141 73.62 -25.09 107.37
N PHE A 1142 73.88 -24.52 106.20
CA PHE A 1142 73.04 -23.54 105.50
C PHE A 1142 72.79 -23.94 104.03
N SER A 1143 72.92 -25.22 103.69
CA SER A 1143 72.56 -25.75 102.38
C SER A 1143 71.05 -25.99 102.25
N ASP A 1144 70.31 -24.94 101.87
CA ASP A 1144 68.84 -24.96 101.78
C ASP A 1144 68.38 -26.01 100.75
N THR A 1145 67.73 -27.08 101.22
CA THR A 1145 67.44 -28.30 100.44
C THR A 1145 66.06 -28.91 100.77
N PHE A 1146 65.07 -28.05 101.00
CA PHE A 1146 63.64 -28.39 100.93
C PHE A 1146 62.91 -27.30 100.12
N GLY A 1147 61.83 -27.66 99.41
CA GLY A 1147 61.21 -26.79 98.41
C GLY A 1147 60.53 -25.53 98.97
N GLU A 1148 60.51 -24.47 98.17
CA GLU A 1148 60.04 -23.11 98.53
C GLU A 1148 58.50 -22.97 98.53
N GLY A 1149 57.77 -23.99 99.00
CA GLY A 1149 56.31 -23.98 99.00
C GLY A 1149 55.64 -25.02 99.90
N PHE A 1150 54.38 -24.78 100.21
CA PHE A 1150 53.51 -25.59 101.07
C PHE A 1150 52.52 -26.39 100.22
N TYR A 1151 52.37 -27.69 100.46
CA TYR A 1151 51.56 -28.57 99.62
C TYR A 1151 50.18 -28.80 100.23
N PHE A 1152 49.15 -28.82 99.39
CA PHE A 1152 47.77 -29.01 99.82
C PHE A 1152 46.97 -29.92 98.90
N ASP A 1153 46.02 -30.64 99.47
CA ASP A 1153 45.15 -31.61 98.80
C ASP A 1153 43.82 -31.00 98.35
N SER A 1154 43.27 -30.06 99.12
CA SER A 1154 42.22 -29.16 98.66
C SER A 1154 42.20 -27.80 99.38
N ILE A 1155 41.64 -26.77 98.74
CA ILE A 1155 41.20 -25.54 99.42
C ILE A 1155 39.71 -25.37 99.15
N ARG A 1156 38.94 -25.04 100.17
CA ARG A 1156 37.48 -24.83 100.08
C ARG A 1156 37.13 -23.53 100.78
N SER A 1157 36.25 -22.73 100.20
CA SER A 1157 35.86 -21.42 100.75
C SER A 1157 34.48 -21.02 100.26
N THR A 1158 33.61 -20.60 101.18
CA THR A 1158 32.44 -19.77 100.87
C THR A 1158 32.78 -18.33 101.23
N ALA A 1159 32.74 -17.44 100.25
CA ALA A 1159 33.02 -16.03 100.44
C ALA A 1159 31.83 -15.19 99.99
N TRP A 1160 31.30 -14.37 100.89
CA TRP A 1160 30.27 -13.37 100.60
C TRP A 1160 30.96 -12.04 100.32
N ILE A 1161 30.59 -11.37 99.23
CA ILE A 1161 31.06 -10.01 98.94
C ILE A 1161 29.91 -9.04 99.23
N LYS A 1162 30.20 -7.96 99.96
CA LYS A 1162 29.28 -6.86 100.18
C LYS A 1162 30.00 -5.53 100.03
N ASP A 1163 29.52 -4.67 99.12
CA ASP A 1163 30.01 -3.31 98.89
C ASP A 1163 31.55 -3.24 98.80
N GLY A 1164 32.13 -4.20 98.05
CA GLY A 1164 33.57 -4.36 97.85
C GLY A 1164 34.36 -5.03 98.99
N GLN A 1165 33.73 -5.38 100.11
CA GLN A 1165 34.32 -6.18 101.18
C GLN A 1165 33.95 -7.65 101.00
N LEU A 1166 34.94 -8.50 100.72
CA LEU A 1166 34.82 -9.96 100.74
C LEU A 1166 34.96 -10.47 102.17
N HIS A 1167 34.14 -11.43 102.60
CA HIS A 1167 34.16 -12.04 103.94
C HIS A 1167 33.93 -13.55 103.86
N SER A 1168 34.68 -14.35 104.62
CA SER A 1168 34.51 -15.80 104.73
C SER A 1168 34.75 -16.27 106.17
N ASP A 1169 33.93 -17.23 106.61
CA ASP A 1169 34.01 -17.85 107.95
C ASP A 1169 34.41 -19.35 107.91
N ASP A 1170 34.52 -19.93 106.71
CA ASP A 1170 34.63 -21.38 106.47
C ASP A 1170 35.80 -21.77 105.55
N THR A 1171 36.72 -20.85 105.25
CA THR A 1171 37.85 -21.14 104.36
C THR A 1171 38.78 -22.16 105.00
N LEU A 1172 38.96 -23.31 104.36
CA LEU A 1172 39.76 -24.42 104.85
C LEU A 1172 40.80 -24.84 103.80
N VAL A 1173 42.06 -24.92 104.24
CA VAL A 1173 43.18 -25.53 103.52
C VAL A 1173 43.47 -26.89 104.15
N ASP A 1174 43.27 -27.93 103.36
CA ASP A 1174 43.51 -29.35 103.64
C ASP A 1174 44.94 -29.64 103.17
N GLY A 1175 45.90 -29.56 104.10
CA GLY A 1175 47.34 -29.36 103.84
C GLY A 1175 48.23 -30.53 104.26
N LEU A 1176 49.32 -30.78 103.53
CA LEU A 1176 50.21 -31.92 103.77
C LEU A 1176 51.03 -31.78 105.06
N GLU A 1177 51.40 -30.55 105.43
CA GLU A 1177 52.16 -30.26 106.65
C GLU A 1177 51.28 -29.74 107.82
N ALA A 1178 50.11 -29.17 107.53
CA ALA A 1178 49.16 -28.64 108.51
C ALA A 1178 47.78 -28.34 107.88
N ASP A 1179 46.71 -28.51 108.65
CA ASP A 1179 45.41 -27.91 108.33
C ASP A 1179 45.42 -26.41 108.66
N ILE A 1180 44.83 -25.58 107.79
CA ILE A 1180 44.68 -24.13 108.02
C ILE A 1180 43.23 -23.71 107.83
N GLY A 1181 42.57 -23.31 108.91
CA GLY A 1181 41.31 -22.57 108.87
C GLY A 1181 41.56 -21.07 108.76
N LEU A 1182 40.92 -20.40 107.81
CA LEU A 1182 40.98 -18.95 107.61
C LEU A 1182 39.59 -18.34 107.81
N LYS A 1183 39.51 -17.26 108.60
CA LYS A 1183 38.27 -16.54 108.90
C LYS A 1183 38.52 -15.02 108.89
N GLY A 1184 37.67 -14.25 108.21
CA GLY A 1184 37.72 -12.79 108.22
C GLY A 1184 37.42 -12.19 106.85
N SER A 1185 37.96 -10.99 106.59
CA SER A 1185 37.58 -10.18 105.44
C SER A 1185 38.75 -9.63 104.62
N VAL A 1186 38.45 -9.28 103.36
CA VAL A 1186 39.34 -8.59 102.44
C VAL A 1186 38.59 -7.42 101.81
N ASP A 1187 39.04 -6.21 102.10
CA ASP A 1187 38.59 -4.98 101.45
C ASP A 1187 39.24 -4.92 100.05
N LEU A 1188 38.46 -5.24 99.01
CA LEU A 1188 38.93 -5.29 97.63
C LEU A 1188 39.20 -3.89 97.06
N VAL A 1189 38.49 -2.88 97.56
CA VAL A 1189 38.60 -1.47 97.12
C VAL A 1189 39.91 -0.85 97.62
N LYS A 1190 40.23 -1.05 98.91
CA LYS A 1190 41.48 -0.57 99.52
C LYS A 1190 42.63 -1.58 99.36
N ARG A 1191 42.36 -2.77 98.81
CA ARG A 1191 43.25 -3.93 98.73
C ARG A 1191 43.92 -4.25 100.07
N ARG A 1192 43.10 -4.42 101.11
CA ARG A 1192 43.57 -4.77 102.47
C ARG A 1192 42.93 -6.06 102.99
N VAL A 1193 43.73 -6.93 103.58
CA VAL A 1193 43.31 -8.15 104.28
C VAL A 1193 43.18 -7.89 105.78
N ASP A 1194 42.24 -8.59 106.42
CA ASP A 1194 42.05 -8.68 107.87
C ASP A 1194 41.43 -10.06 108.20
N VAL A 1195 42.29 -11.08 108.44
CA VAL A 1195 41.87 -12.48 108.69
C VAL A 1195 42.59 -13.10 109.89
N GLU A 1196 41.87 -13.90 110.67
CA GLU A 1196 42.43 -14.90 111.58
C GLU A 1196 42.79 -16.17 110.80
N ALA A 1197 44.04 -16.61 110.94
CA ALA A 1197 44.52 -17.91 110.49
C ALA A 1197 44.71 -18.85 111.70
N VAL A 1198 44.08 -20.01 111.63
CA VAL A 1198 44.04 -21.03 112.68
C VAL A 1198 44.75 -22.26 112.13
N ILE A 1199 46.04 -22.42 112.50
CA ILE A 1199 46.91 -23.48 111.99
C ILE A 1199 46.95 -24.64 112.98
N ALA A 1200 46.61 -25.84 112.51
CA ALA A 1200 46.70 -27.10 113.24
C ALA A 1200 47.77 -28.00 112.58
N PRO A 1201 49.00 -28.09 113.14
CA PRO A 1201 50.07 -28.89 112.55
C PRO A 1201 49.76 -30.40 112.57
N GLU A 1202 50.02 -31.08 111.45
CA GLU A 1202 49.93 -32.54 111.34
C GLU A 1202 51.10 -33.20 112.09
N ILE A 1203 50.88 -33.62 113.35
CA ILE A 1203 51.90 -34.35 114.12
C ILE A 1203 51.96 -35.80 113.63
N SER A 1204 52.65 -36.04 112.52
CA SER A 1204 52.90 -37.37 111.98
C SER A 1204 53.82 -38.19 112.90
N ALA A 1205 53.22 -38.93 113.83
CA ALA A 1205 53.89 -39.72 114.87
C ALA A 1205 54.61 -40.99 114.35
N THR A 1206 55.03 -41.01 113.08
CA THR A 1206 55.42 -42.21 112.33
C THR A 1206 56.93 -42.46 112.28
N VAL A 1207 57.77 -41.43 112.45
CA VAL A 1207 59.25 -41.53 112.31
C VAL A 1207 59.87 -42.52 113.31
N GLY A 1208 59.30 -42.63 114.53
CA GLY A 1208 59.86 -43.48 115.60
C GLY A 1208 59.48 -44.97 115.53
N VAL A 1209 58.52 -45.38 114.70
CA VAL A 1209 57.99 -46.76 114.72
C VAL A 1209 58.79 -47.71 113.82
N ALA A 1210 59.37 -47.21 112.72
CA ALA A 1210 60.09 -48.02 111.74
C ALA A 1210 61.34 -48.70 112.33
N THR A 1211 62.09 -48.00 113.20
CA THR A 1211 63.30 -48.53 113.84
C THR A 1211 62.99 -49.64 114.85
N ALA A 1212 61.89 -49.54 115.59
CA ALA A 1212 61.46 -50.59 116.53
C ALA A 1212 61.08 -51.89 115.81
N PHE A 1213 60.39 -51.79 114.67
CA PHE A 1213 59.94 -52.95 113.88
C PHE A 1213 61.10 -53.78 113.31
N VAL A 1214 62.21 -53.13 112.94
CA VAL A 1214 63.41 -53.80 112.39
C VAL A 1214 64.17 -54.60 113.47
N VAL A 1215 64.11 -54.17 114.74
CA VAL A 1215 64.83 -54.84 115.84
C VAL A 1215 63.99 -55.96 116.47
N ASN A 1216 62.68 -55.76 116.66
CA ASN A 1216 61.79 -56.82 117.15
C ASN A 1216 60.33 -56.56 116.69
N PRO A 1217 59.78 -57.37 115.76
CA PRO A 1217 58.42 -57.17 115.23
C PRO A 1217 57.30 -57.21 116.29
N ILE A 1218 57.45 -57.99 117.36
CA ILE A 1218 56.44 -58.12 118.41
C ILE A 1218 56.40 -56.84 119.26
N ILE A 1219 57.56 -56.27 119.57
CA ILE A 1219 57.66 -54.98 120.27
C ILE A 1219 57.19 -53.85 119.35
N GLY A 1220 57.57 -53.85 118.07
CA GLY A 1220 57.09 -52.90 117.07
C GLY A 1220 55.55 -52.88 116.96
N ALA A 1221 54.91 -54.04 116.93
CA ALA A 1221 53.45 -54.16 116.93
C ALA A 1221 52.81 -53.61 118.22
N ALA A 1222 53.39 -53.89 119.38
CA ALA A 1222 52.90 -53.35 120.67
C ALA A 1222 53.03 -51.82 120.74
N VAL A 1223 54.15 -51.25 120.27
CA VAL A 1223 54.37 -49.79 120.19
C VAL A 1223 53.40 -49.12 119.22
N PHE A 1224 53.14 -49.73 118.06
CA PHE A 1224 52.17 -49.23 117.08
C PHE A 1224 50.71 -49.31 117.58
N ALA A 1225 50.35 -50.35 118.33
CA ALA A 1225 49.05 -50.44 118.98
C ALA A 1225 48.91 -49.35 120.07
N ALA A 1226 49.94 -49.16 120.90
CA ALA A 1226 49.93 -48.14 121.95
C ALA A 1226 49.82 -46.71 121.39
N SER A 1227 50.57 -46.37 120.34
CA SER A 1227 50.49 -45.03 119.73
C SER A 1227 49.11 -44.76 119.11
N LYS A 1228 48.51 -45.76 118.46
CA LYS A 1228 47.18 -45.61 117.83
C LYS A 1228 46.02 -45.53 118.84
N VAL A 1229 46.17 -46.13 120.03
CA VAL A 1229 45.20 -45.99 121.14
C VAL A 1229 45.36 -44.65 121.89
N LEU A 1230 46.57 -44.10 121.98
CA LEU A 1230 46.83 -42.81 122.64
C LEU A 1230 46.54 -41.59 121.76
N GLY A 1231 46.50 -41.73 120.43
CA GLY A 1231 46.31 -40.64 119.46
C GLY A 1231 45.26 -39.57 119.82
N PRO A 1232 44.01 -39.94 120.22
CA PRO A 1232 42.97 -38.96 120.53
C PRO A 1232 43.33 -37.98 121.66
N LEU A 1233 44.20 -38.36 122.60
CA LEU A 1233 44.59 -37.52 123.74
C LEU A 1233 45.56 -36.40 123.37
N TRP A 1234 46.27 -36.51 122.24
CA TRP A 1234 47.24 -35.51 121.78
C TRP A 1234 46.62 -34.37 120.95
N SER A 1235 45.35 -34.52 120.55
CA SER A 1235 44.54 -33.49 119.83
C SER A 1235 44.26 -32.20 120.63
N LYS A 1236 44.77 -32.08 121.86
CA LYS A 1236 44.54 -30.94 122.78
C LYS A 1236 45.78 -30.06 123.01
N ILE A 1237 46.70 -30.00 122.05
CA ILE A 1237 47.92 -29.19 122.13
C ILE A 1237 47.90 -28.03 121.12
N SER A 1238 48.02 -26.81 121.65
CA SER A 1238 48.46 -25.57 120.97
C SER A 1238 48.14 -25.42 119.46
N VAL A 1239 46.87 -25.19 119.11
CA VAL A 1239 46.51 -24.60 117.81
C VAL A 1239 47.10 -23.19 117.73
N LEU A 1240 47.81 -22.87 116.64
CA LEU A 1240 48.42 -21.54 116.45
C LEU A 1240 47.39 -20.58 115.84
N ARG A 1241 47.30 -19.37 116.39
CA ARG A 1241 46.45 -18.29 115.87
C ARG A 1241 47.32 -17.14 115.39
N TYR A 1242 47.16 -16.76 114.13
CA TYR A 1242 47.76 -15.57 113.55
C TYR A 1242 46.67 -14.60 113.12
N HIS A 1243 46.92 -13.31 113.29
CA HIS A 1243 46.08 -12.24 112.77
C HIS A 1243 46.84 -11.55 111.63
N ILE A 1244 46.31 -11.69 110.42
CA ILE A 1244 46.95 -11.28 109.16
C ILE A 1244 46.24 -10.02 108.67
N THR A 1245 46.93 -8.89 108.73
CA THR A 1245 46.35 -7.56 108.46
C THR A 1245 47.23 -6.72 107.54
N GLY A 1246 46.65 -5.77 106.81
CA GLY A 1246 47.40 -4.80 105.99
C GLY A 1246 47.16 -4.96 104.49
N PRO A 1247 48.03 -4.41 103.61
CA PRO A 1247 47.89 -4.55 102.17
C PRO A 1247 47.89 -6.02 101.72
N VAL A 1248 47.02 -6.39 100.79
CA VAL A 1248 46.96 -7.76 100.23
C VAL A 1248 48.30 -8.18 99.61
N ASP A 1249 49.03 -7.23 99.02
CA ASP A 1249 50.31 -7.47 98.37
C ASP A 1249 51.47 -7.59 99.37
N GLN A 1250 51.30 -7.12 100.62
CA GLN A 1250 52.31 -7.11 101.68
C GLN A 1250 51.64 -7.23 103.07
N PRO A 1251 51.06 -8.39 103.42
CA PRO A 1251 50.37 -8.57 104.69
C PRO A 1251 51.34 -8.61 105.88
N GLN A 1252 50.93 -8.00 106.99
CA GLN A 1252 51.57 -8.08 108.30
C GLN A 1252 50.94 -9.23 109.09
N ILE A 1253 51.78 -10.11 109.65
CA ILE A 1253 51.35 -11.36 110.30
C ILE A 1253 51.74 -11.30 111.78
N ASN A 1254 50.75 -11.25 112.66
CA ASN A 1254 50.95 -11.15 114.11
C ASN A 1254 50.51 -12.45 114.80
N GLU A 1255 51.34 -13.07 115.65
CA GLU A 1255 50.89 -14.20 116.50
C GLU A 1255 49.96 -13.67 117.60
N VAL A 1256 48.75 -14.23 117.70
CA VAL A 1256 47.80 -13.90 118.76
C VAL A 1256 48.12 -14.77 119.98
N LEU A 1257 48.42 -14.12 121.10
CA LEU A 1257 48.91 -14.74 122.34
C LEU A 1257 48.13 -16.01 122.73
N ARG A 1258 48.87 -17.09 122.99
CA ARG A 1258 48.34 -18.41 123.32
C ARG A 1258 47.46 -18.37 124.57
N GLN A 1259 46.15 -18.53 124.39
CA GLN A 1259 45.21 -18.81 125.46
C GLN A 1259 44.70 -20.26 125.37
N PRO A 1260 44.67 -21.02 126.48
CA PRO A 1260 44.03 -22.33 126.51
C PRO A 1260 42.51 -22.16 126.35
N ARG A 1261 41.88 -23.08 125.61
CA ARG A 1261 40.45 -23.04 125.32
C ARG A 1261 39.64 -23.23 126.61
N VAL A 1262 38.93 -22.18 127.05
CA VAL A 1262 37.92 -22.29 128.11
C VAL A 1262 36.72 -23.06 127.55
N ASN A 1263 36.16 -23.97 128.35
CA ASN A 1263 34.88 -24.62 128.03
C ASN A 1263 33.74 -23.68 128.45
N ASP A 1264 32.93 -23.23 127.50
CA ASP A 1264 31.51 -23.06 127.76
C ASP A 1264 30.81 -24.39 127.54
N ALA A 1265 29.88 -24.74 128.43
CA ALA A 1265 29.24 -26.05 128.46
C ALA A 1265 27.72 -25.93 128.32
N LYS A 1266 27.22 -26.12 127.08
CA LYS A 1266 25.91 -26.72 126.77
C LYS A 1266 25.80 -27.08 125.29
#